data_AF-A0A540WQC4-F1
#
_entry.id   AF-A0A540WQC4-F1
#
_cell.length_a   1.000
_cell.length_b   1.000
_cell.length_c   1.000
_cell.angle_alpha   90.00
_cell.angle_beta   90.00
_cell.angle_gamma   90.00
#
_symmetry.space_group_name_H-M   'P 1'
#
loop_
_entity.id
_entity.type
_entity.pdbx_description
1 polymer ?
#
loop_
_entity_poly.entity_id
_entity_poly.type
_entity_poly.pdbx_seq_one_letter_code
_entity_poly.pdbx_strand_id
1 'polypeptide(L)'
;MPMTSRLVSLRIVSLSSLSVGLALACVLGACSSKEDPPKPSSRAPGVARIQIEDALVEPGVPVRFRCTAADPDGDSLTYVFDWGAGGTLPQSPEVDSGTMSGVDIPFTQEGTFQARCRAVDSAGNEGAWSPQLTFIIRGVQPDGAWGLQVEVVGQGRVTSTPSGIDCPGTCGVRHPAGTRVTLDVVPASGWQLVGTSACEGTLGRCELLFDADKVFTVRFAPVLDTALSWQRTGARLPTSPEWSPDGTLLAAVDGSVSANGLLRIWDATSGRVTRLMAPVPPARFTTVAWKPGGGAVVAVGMSTGRVSVLDVAAGRMLNQWPVQAGSVRTLAWSPDGTRLASATDASKEVHFWNPTTGERAGEMLVAVDKVRRLSWSPDGSRLAMLAGQGGGFSRWVEFHVVGTQGPEELLTGVAGFAWSPDGTRFVVGLQGEVKVYATDGYRVEATYERAWDLASEVDWSADGRWLGVAGAARALFVLDAGTGEVVVEASQPPLPGTLMGYDAFRFHPTKPQFLVVDDLPPVLDVFTVDSGAGTWSRREVLSHHYTVEAAAWSPTGEVLASSGDEGEVRLWDRVGDPLRTLSGHGGLGVHALAWNTDGTRLFTGGDDGVINVWRTNDGTLAQLPIRREPTSSLGLEMVAPSPDGTRVASVLGGTVVASERGVIRIHQVSNGAELFRFPDGSRQVLSLAWTPEGTLVVAYAGMSWDFWDPRTQAITSVAPGVDIAPLAAALSPDGTKLAFGGRPGLSVREVATGKLLAETPFAFSPEALAWSADGRRVAGGGLGGQVFVWDASAPTLPATVIGFHDNNVSAVSWRPDGSLVTTGGRDSSLRVWRFTP
;
A
#
# COMPACT_ATOMS: atom_id res chain seq x y z
N MET A 1 -4.15 -44.14 22.36
CA MET A 1 -5.49 -44.54 22.85
C MET A 1 -5.75 -43.88 24.20
N PRO A 2 -7.00 -43.56 24.57
CA PRO A 2 -7.26 -42.26 25.21
C PRO A 2 -7.95 -42.30 26.59
N MET A 3 -7.83 -41.18 27.31
CA MET A 3 -8.85 -40.64 28.22
C MET A 3 -9.09 -39.18 27.76
N THR A 4 -10.20 -38.90 27.05
CA THR A 4 -11.52 -38.45 27.55
C THR A 4 -11.53 -37.02 28.10
N SER A 5 -12.47 -36.11 27.79
CA SER A 5 -13.37 -35.90 26.64
C SER A 5 -14.34 -34.75 26.99
N ARG A 6 -14.63 -33.84 26.03
CA ARG A 6 -15.95 -33.23 25.68
C ARG A 6 -16.89 -32.67 26.79
N LEU A 7 -17.81 -31.73 26.58
CA LEU A 7 -18.19 -30.70 25.57
C LEU A 7 -19.39 -29.92 26.20
N VAL A 8 -19.61 -28.65 25.84
CA VAL A 8 -20.93 -28.03 25.51
C VAL A 8 -22.11 -28.13 26.52
N SER A 9 -22.69 -26.99 26.95
CA SER A 9 -23.95 -26.40 26.38
C SER A 9 -24.77 -25.44 27.29
N LEU A 10 -25.30 -24.39 26.63
CA LEU A 10 -26.63 -23.74 26.72
C LEU A 10 -27.58 -23.89 27.95
N ARG A 11 -28.16 -22.74 28.37
CA ARG A 11 -29.58 -22.28 28.25
C ARG A 11 -29.75 -21.02 29.14
N ILE A 12 -30.39 -19.89 28.80
CA ILE A 12 -31.60 -19.53 28.00
C ILE A 12 -32.95 -19.79 28.69
N VAL A 13 -33.42 -18.73 29.38
CA VAL A 13 -34.79 -18.14 29.42
C VAL A 13 -35.91 -18.73 30.30
N SER A 14 -36.81 -17.80 30.73
CA SER A 14 -38.19 -17.96 31.27
C SER A 14 -38.30 -18.01 32.81
N LEU A 15 -38.60 -16.89 33.49
CA LEU A 15 -39.91 -16.23 33.69
C LEU A 15 -40.81 -16.88 34.76
N SER A 16 -41.15 -16.09 35.80
CA SER A 16 -42.44 -16.16 36.50
C SER A 16 -42.73 -14.79 37.15
N SER A 17 -44.00 -14.41 37.21
CA SER A 17 -44.47 -13.06 37.60
C SER A 17 -45.61 -13.14 38.64
N LEU A 18 -46.19 -11.98 38.98
CA LEU A 18 -47.34 -11.72 39.87
C LEU A 18 -47.09 -11.70 41.40
N SER A 19 -47.77 -10.87 42.22
CA SER A 19 -48.39 -9.52 42.11
C SER A 19 -49.04 -9.11 43.47
N VAL A 20 -49.69 -7.92 43.54
CA VAL A 20 -50.54 -7.37 44.65
C VAL A 20 -49.75 -6.66 45.78
N GLY A 21 -50.10 -5.47 46.29
CA GLY A 21 -51.18 -4.52 45.95
C GLY A 21 -51.10 -3.19 46.76
N LEU A 22 -51.96 -2.20 46.43
CA LEU A 22 -52.07 -0.84 47.03
C LEU A 22 -52.45 -0.86 48.55
N ALA A 23 -52.37 0.20 49.36
CA ALA A 23 -52.27 1.67 49.18
C ALA A 23 -51.33 2.30 50.26
N LEU A 24 -51.27 3.59 50.64
CA LEU A 24 -52.09 4.82 50.45
C LEU A 24 -51.16 6.08 50.58
N ALA A 25 -51.68 7.32 50.51
CA ALA A 25 -50.91 8.58 50.58
C ALA A 25 -51.17 9.45 51.83
N CYS A 26 -50.22 10.31 52.19
CA CYS A 26 -50.45 11.57 52.91
C CYS A 26 -49.36 12.62 52.60
N VAL A 27 -49.64 13.90 52.88
CA VAL A 27 -48.92 15.07 52.32
C VAL A 27 -48.33 15.96 53.44
N LEU A 28 -47.21 16.63 53.14
CA LEU A 28 -46.74 17.96 53.62
C LEU A 28 -45.29 18.00 54.17
N GLY A 29 -44.48 18.90 53.62
CA GLY A 29 -43.86 19.95 54.45
C GLY A 29 -42.37 19.91 54.80
N ALA A 30 -41.62 20.82 54.15
CA ALA A 30 -40.54 21.65 54.71
C ALA A 30 -39.08 21.13 54.88
N CYS A 31 -38.18 22.04 54.53
CA CYS A 31 -36.72 21.97 54.44
C CYS A 31 -35.97 21.92 55.79
N SER A 32 -34.71 21.41 55.81
CA SER A 32 -33.48 22.23 56.04
C SER A 32 -32.26 21.44 56.58
N SER A 33 -31.08 21.69 55.96
CA SER A 33 -29.70 21.77 56.52
C SER A 33 -29.04 20.62 57.33
N LYS A 34 -27.96 20.06 56.72
CA LYS A 34 -26.60 19.70 57.25
C LYS A 34 -26.43 18.89 58.56
N GLU A 35 -25.75 17.74 58.47
CA GLU A 35 -24.38 17.45 58.98
C GLU A 35 -23.91 16.02 58.60
N ASP A 36 -22.60 15.80 58.41
CA ASP A 36 -22.00 14.52 57.92
C ASP A 36 -21.44 13.62 59.06
N PRO A 37 -21.56 12.27 58.97
CA PRO A 37 -20.83 11.31 59.80
C PRO A 37 -19.63 10.61 59.07
N PRO A 38 -18.70 9.93 59.78
CA PRO A 38 -17.30 9.74 59.34
C PRO A 38 -16.99 8.51 58.46
N LYS A 39 -15.83 8.55 57.75
CA LYS A 39 -15.27 7.49 56.88
C LYS A 39 -14.80 6.22 57.64
N PRO A 40 -14.91 5.01 57.04
CA PRO A 40 -14.27 3.77 57.51
C PRO A 40 -12.79 3.65 57.09
N SER A 41 -12.08 2.64 57.64
CA SER A 41 -10.63 2.41 57.49
C SER A 41 -10.20 1.75 56.18
N SER A 42 -9.14 2.27 55.56
CA SER A 42 -8.48 1.77 54.32
C SER A 42 -7.26 0.87 54.63
N ARG A 43 -6.91 -0.06 53.73
CA ARG A 43 -5.80 -1.03 53.85
C ARG A 43 -4.65 -0.70 52.90
N ALA A 44 -3.43 -0.99 53.35
CA ALA A 44 -2.21 -0.62 52.61
C ALA A 44 -2.04 -1.24 51.21
N PRO A 45 -1.40 -0.51 50.26
CA PRO A 45 -1.17 -0.97 48.89
C PRO A 45 -0.28 -2.22 48.75
N GLY A 46 -0.45 -2.91 47.62
CA GLY A 46 0.41 -4.04 47.23
C GLY A 46 1.86 -3.67 46.87
N VAL A 47 2.68 -4.69 46.61
CA VAL A 47 4.09 -4.52 46.21
C VAL A 47 4.17 -3.84 44.83
N ALA A 48 4.94 -2.76 44.73
CA ALA A 48 5.07 -2.01 43.49
C ALA A 48 6.12 -2.60 42.52
N ARG A 49 6.02 -2.24 41.23
CA ARG A 49 6.97 -2.60 40.17
C ARG A 49 7.52 -1.34 39.48
N ILE A 50 8.83 -1.19 39.47
CA ILE A 50 9.56 -0.10 38.79
C ILE A 50 9.98 -0.47 37.36
N GLN A 51 10.00 0.51 36.45
CA GLN A 51 10.53 0.44 35.09
C GLN A 51 11.28 1.73 34.73
N ILE A 52 12.15 1.68 33.72
CA ILE A 52 12.80 2.84 33.08
C ILE A 52 12.41 2.77 31.59
N GLU A 53 12.02 3.90 31.00
CA GLU A 53 11.57 3.95 29.60
C GLU A 53 12.75 3.98 28.59
N ASP A 54 13.90 4.55 28.97
CA ASP A 54 15.07 4.75 28.09
C ASP A 54 16.24 3.81 28.43
N ALA A 55 16.75 3.07 27.43
CA ALA A 55 17.74 2.00 27.63
C ALA A 55 19.23 2.45 27.60
N LEU A 56 19.50 3.70 27.22
CA LEU A 56 20.81 4.34 27.28
C LEU A 56 20.60 5.78 27.73
N VAL A 57 21.21 6.18 28.86
CA VAL A 57 21.05 7.54 29.40
C VAL A 57 22.41 8.18 29.65
N GLU A 58 22.56 9.40 29.15
CA GLU A 58 23.78 10.21 29.23
C GLU A 58 23.85 11.02 30.53
N PRO A 59 25.06 11.39 31.02
CA PRO A 59 25.22 12.25 32.18
C PRO A 59 24.48 13.59 32.04
N GLY A 60 23.54 13.85 32.95
CA GLY A 60 22.77 15.09 33.05
C GLY A 60 21.39 15.03 32.39
N VAL A 61 21.09 14.02 31.58
CA VAL A 61 19.73 13.78 31.05
C VAL A 61 18.86 13.17 32.17
N PRO A 62 17.61 13.65 32.37
CA PRO A 62 16.69 13.04 33.32
C PRO A 62 16.33 11.60 32.97
N VAL A 63 16.75 10.65 33.82
CA VAL A 63 16.30 9.25 33.78
C VAL A 63 14.83 9.22 34.16
N ARG A 64 14.00 8.69 33.27
CA ARG A 64 12.56 8.56 33.45
C ARG A 64 12.21 7.25 34.14
N PHE A 65 11.74 7.33 35.38
CA PHE A 65 11.23 6.18 36.12
C PHE A 65 9.70 6.13 36.08
N ARG A 66 9.17 4.91 36.03
CA ARG A 66 7.74 4.61 36.16
C ARG A 66 7.51 3.53 37.20
N CYS A 67 6.40 3.63 37.90
CA CYS A 67 5.99 2.71 38.95
C CYS A 67 4.51 2.37 38.81
N THR A 68 4.14 1.15 39.15
CA THR A 68 2.76 0.68 39.20
C THR A 68 2.57 -0.30 40.37
N ALA A 69 1.45 -0.17 41.07
CA ALA A 69 0.96 -1.10 42.09
C ALA A 69 -0.57 -1.10 42.06
N ALA A 70 -1.19 -2.06 42.76
CA ALA A 70 -2.63 -2.10 42.97
C ALA A 70 -2.93 -2.01 44.47
N ASP A 71 -3.95 -1.24 44.80
CA ASP A 71 -4.55 -1.13 46.12
C ASP A 71 -5.68 -2.16 46.32
N PRO A 72 -5.76 -2.86 47.48
CA PRO A 72 -6.82 -3.84 47.75
C PRO A 72 -8.22 -3.27 47.95
N ASP A 73 -8.37 -1.99 48.31
CA ASP A 73 -9.64 -1.28 48.49
C ASP A 73 -9.98 -0.40 47.27
N GLY A 74 -9.00 -0.17 46.38
CA GLY A 74 -9.16 0.57 45.14
C GLY A 74 -8.87 2.07 45.28
N ASP A 75 -8.30 2.48 46.41
CA ASP A 75 -7.92 3.87 46.67
C ASP A 75 -6.86 4.38 45.66
N SER A 76 -6.88 5.68 45.40
CA SER A 76 -5.87 6.34 44.56
C SER A 76 -4.49 6.29 45.25
N LEU A 77 -3.44 6.17 44.43
CA LEU A 77 -2.07 5.87 44.81
C LEU A 77 -1.09 6.94 44.36
N THR A 78 -0.16 7.29 45.24
CA THR A 78 1.04 8.06 44.93
C THR A 78 2.27 7.16 45.02
N TYR A 79 3.17 7.20 44.03
CA TYR A 79 4.39 6.38 44.03
C TYR A 79 5.60 7.16 44.51
N VAL A 80 6.33 6.61 45.48
CA VAL A 80 7.58 7.18 46.03
C VAL A 80 8.77 6.45 45.44
N PHE A 81 9.79 7.18 44.99
CA PHE A 81 10.98 6.64 44.33
C PHE A 81 12.24 6.83 45.18
N ASP A 82 13.14 5.83 45.18
CA ASP A 82 14.41 5.85 45.88
C ASP A 82 15.51 5.23 45.00
N TRP A 83 16.63 5.93 44.87
CA TRP A 83 17.84 5.48 44.15
C TRP A 83 19.12 5.69 44.96
N GLY A 84 19.02 5.74 46.29
CA GLY A 84 20.17 5.73 47.20
C GLY A 84 20.92 7.06 47.35
N ALA A 85 20.42 8.16 46.78
CA ALA A 85 21.10 9.47 46.82
C ALA A 85 21.01 10.21 48.18
N GLY A 86 20.14 9.78 49.10
CA GLY A 86 20.02 10.34 50.46
C GLY A 86 19.41 11.75 50.50
N GLY A 87 18.09 11.84 50.61
CA GLY A 87 17.34 13.10 50.68
C GLY A 87 15.83 12.88 50.68
N THR A 88 15.06 13.93 50.41
CA THR A 88 13.61 13.82 50.22
C THR A 88 13.31 12.95 49.00
N LEU A 89 12.65 11.81 49.21
CA LEU A 89 12.28 10.88 48.14
C LEU A 89 11.15 11.49 47.30
N PRO A 90 11.33 11.68 45.98
CA PRO A 90 10.29 12.29 45.17
C PRO A 90 9.15 11.32 44.91
N GLN A 91 8.00 11.94 44.66
CA GLN A 91 6.71 11.28 44.53
C GLN A 91 6.12 11.59 43.16
N SER A 92 5.43 10.63 42.57
CA SER A 92 4.62 10.86 41.38
C SER A 92 3.40 11.73 41.70
N PRO A 93 2.67 12.23 40.69
CA PRO A 93 1.27 12.58 40.87
C PRO A 93 0.47 11.38 41.40
N GLU A 94 -0.58 11.66 42.17
CA GLU A 94 -1.58 10.69 42.60
C GLU A 94 -2.40 10.20 41.38
N VAL A 95 -2.62 8.89 41.29
CA VAL A 95 -3.33 8.22 40.18
C VAL A 95 -4.16 7.05 40.70
N ASP A 96 -5.19 6.63 39.98
CA ASP A 96 -6.05 5.52 40.43
C ASP A 96 -5.29 4.19 40.55
N SER A 97 -5.71 3.34 41.49
CA SER A 97 -5.17 1.99 41.73
C SER A 97 -4.92 1.21 40.43
N GLY A 98 -3.70 0.69 40.24
CA GLY A 98 -3.28 -0.01 39.03
C GLY A 98 -2.72 0.89 37.91
N THR A 99 -2.93 2.21 37.97
CA THR A 99 -2.42 3.16 36.97
C THR A 99 -0.92 3.39 37.15
N MET A 100 -0.15 3.40 36.06
CA MET A 100 1.29 3.66 36.08
C MET A 100 1.59 5.15 36.12
N SER A 101 2.46 5.59 37.02
CA SER A 101 2.89 6.99 37.15
C SER A 101 4.35 7.06 37.61
N GLY A 102 4.99 8.23 37.56
CA GLY A 102 6.41 8.33 37.94
C GLY A 102 7.04 9.71 37.84
N VAL A 103 8.38 9.71 37.84
CA VAL A 103 9.23 10.90 38.00
C VAL A 103 10.44 10.83 37.07
N ASP A 104 10.96 11.99 36.69
CA ASP A 104 12.09 12.14 35.76
C ASP A 104 13.24 12.86 36.50
N ILE A 105 14.43 12.24 36.58
CA ILE A 105 15.49 12.64 37.52
C ILE A 105 16.87 12.68 36.84
N PRO A 106 17.60 13.82 36.81
CA PRO A 106 18.92 13.91 36.18
C PRO A 106 20.03 13.25 37.01
N PHE A 107 20.84 12.40 36.36
CA PHE A 107 22.05 11.80 36.94
C PHE A 107 23.28 12.36 36.23
N THR A 108 24.05 13.22 36.91
CA THR A 108 25.17 13.97 36.30
C THR A 108 26.53 13.26 36.34
N GLN A 109 26.58 12.01 36.80
CA GLN A 109 27.82 11.22 36.91
C GLN A 109 27.66 9.89 36.18
N GLU A 110 28.70 9.48 35.45
CA GLU A 110 28.77 8.13 34.87
C GLU A 110 28.96 7.06 35.95
N GLY A 111 28.34 5.90 35.76
CA GLY A 111 28.38 4.82 36.72
C GLY A 111 27.16 3.90 36.65
N THR A 112 27.18 2.86 37.49
CA THR A 112 26.06 1.93 37.67
C THR A 112 25.25 2.36 38.89
N PHE A 113 23.95 2.56 38.70
CA PHE A 113 23.01 3.03 39.73
C PHE A 113 21.91 2.00 39.96
N GLN A 114 21.19 2.13 41.09
CA GLN A 114 20.07 1.25 41.45
C GLN A 114 18.89 2.08 41.92
N ALA A 115 17.69 1.77 41.44
CA ALA A 115 16.44 2.46 41.81
C ALA A 115 15.34 1.47 42.20
N ARG A 116 14.39 1.92 43.04
CA ARG A 116 13.19 1.20 43.48
C ARG A 116 12.04 2.17 43.72
N CYS A 117 10.81 1.66 43.76
CA CYS A 117 9.62 2.46 44.07
C CYS A 117 8.66 1.72 45.03
N ARG A 118 7.75 2.46 45.68
CA ARG A 118 6.60 1.91 46.43
C ARG A 118 5.36 2.78 46.23
N ALA A 119 4.18 2.23 46.51
CA ALA A 119 2.93 2.99 46.51
C ALA A 119 2.53 3.45 47.91
N VAL A 120 1.77 4.54 48.00
CA VAL A 120 1.12 5.05 49.21
C VAL A 120 -0.31 5.43 48.83
N ASP A 121 -1.30 4.97 49.59
CA ASP A 121 -2.72 5.27 49.33
C ASP A 121 -3.14 6.68 49.80
N SER A 122 -4.33 7.10 49.38
CA SER A 122 -4.96 8.37 49.79
C SER A 122 -5.27 8.48 51.30
N ALA A 123 -5.22 7.36 52.05
CA ALA A 123 -5.32 7.34 53.51
C ALA A 123 -3.95 7.45 54.21
N GLY A 124 -2.85 7.40 53.45
CA GLY A 124 -1.47 7.51 53.92
C GLY A 124 -0.81 6.18 54.31
N ASN A 125 -1.42 5.02 54.03
CA ASN A 125 -0.74 3.75 54.29
C ASN A 125 0.29 3.45 53.19
N GLU A 126 1.45 2.95 53.59
CA GLU A 126 2.57 2.72 52.67
C GLU A 126 2.70 1.23 52.29
N GLY A 127 2.69 0.95 50.98
CA GLY A 127 2.96 -0.37 50.42
C GLY A 127 4.46 -0.74 50.45
N ALA A 128 4.75 -1.99 50.11
CA ALA A 128 6.12 -2.50 50.09
C ALA A 128 6.93 -2.00 48.88
N TRP A 129 8.24 -1.81 49.10
CA TRP A 129 9.20 -1.44 48.06
C TRP A 129 9.38 -2.53 47.00
N SER A 130 9.52 -2.10 45.74
CA SER A 130 9.90 -2.94 44.62
C SER A 130 11.31 -3.53 44.80
N PRO A 131 11.65 -4.62 44.09
CA PRO A 131 13.04 -5.00 43.85
C PRO A 131 13.83 -3.83 43.27
N GLN A 132 15.15 -3.80 43.51
CA GLN A 132 16.03 -2.80 42.92
C GLN A 132 16.30 -3.10 41.44
N LEU A 133 16.05 -2.11 40.59
CA LEU A 133 16.38 -2.09 39.17
C LEU A 133 17.76 -1.44 39.00
N THR A 134 18.70 -2.15 38.39
CA THR A 134 20.06 -1.66 38.14
C THR A 134 20.18 -1.13 36.71
N PHE A 135 20.75 0.06 36.53
CA PHE A 135 20.97 0.70 35.23
C PHE A 135 22.35 1.38 35.17
N ILE A 136 22.85 1.73 33.98
CA ILE A 136 24.19 2.29 33.80
C ILE A 136 24.13 3.58 32.98
N ILE A 137 24.75 4.63 33.49
CA ILE A 137 25.05 5.88 32.78
C ILE A 137 26.47 5.76 32.21
N ARG A 138 26.66 5.93 30.89
CA ARG A 138 27.96 5.82 30.20
C ARG A 138 28.14 6.89 29.12
N GLY A 139 29.39 7.32 28.91
CA GLY A 139 29.82 8.08 27.74
C GLY A 139 30.12 7.22 26.49
N VAL A 140 30.29 7.90 25.36
CA VAL A 140 30.43 7.32 24.00
C VAL A 140 31.88 6.86 23.69
N GLN A 141 32.04 6.03 22.65
CA GLN A 141 33.30 5.42 22.17
C GLN A 141 34.49 6.39 21.94
N PRO A 142 35.75 5.90 21.94
CA PRO A 142 36.94 6.70 22.26
C PRO A 142 37.42 7.75 21.23
N ASP A 143 36.92 7.73 20.00
CA ASP A 143 37.07 8.84 19.03
C ASP A 143 35.75 9.58 18.75
N GLY A 144 34.66 9.09 19.34
CA GLY A 144 33.31 9.63 19.24
C GLY A 144 32.69 9.58 17.85
N ALA A 145 33.21 8.81 16.87
CA ALA A 145 32.81 8.94 15.46
C ALA A 145 32.41 7.63 14.73
N TRP A 146 31.31 7.72 13.97
CA TRP A 146 30.73 6.65 13.14
C TRP A 146 31.04 6.85 11.64
N GLY A 147 31.10 5.76 10.88
CA GLY A 147 31.40 5.75 9.45
C GLY A 147 30.18 5.84 8.53
N LEU A 148 30.32 6.60 7.45
CA LEU A 148 29.43 6.65 6.30
C LEU A 148 30.15 6.06 5.09
N GLN A 149 29.55 5.07 4.42
CA GLN A 149 29.94 4.64 3.07
C GLN A 149 28.85 5.06 2.08
N VAL A 150 29.16 5.98 1.16
CA VAL A 150 28.29 6.32 0.03
C VAL A 150 28.64 5.42 -1.15
N GLU A 151 27.64 4.80 -1.78
CA GLU A 151 27.79 3.99 -2.99
C GLU A 151 27.05 4.63 -4.16
N VAL A 152 27.73 4.96 -5.26
CA VAL A 152 27.09 5.58 -6.43
C VAL A 152 26.94 4.57 -7.55
N VAL A 153 25.70 4.33 -7.96
CA VAL A 153 25.32 3.48 -9.11
C VAL A 153 24.84 4.41 -10.24
N GLY A 154 25.41 4.30 -11.44
CA GLY A 154 25.14 5.25 -12.54
C GLY A 154 25.96 6.54 -12.43
N GLN A 155 25.66 7.57 -13.25
CA GLN A 155 26.45 8.80 -13.30
C GLN A 155 25.79 10.00 -12.59
N GLY A 156 26.52 10.56 -11.63
CA GLY A 156 26.21 11.80 -10.94
C GLY A 156 27.19 12.01 -9.77
N ARG A 157 26.90 13.01 -8.93
CA ARG A 157 27.76 13.45 -7.82
C ARG A 157 26.97 13.45 -6.51
N VAL A 158 27.64 13.07 -5.42
CA VAL A 158 27.13 13.21 -4.05
C VAL A 158 28.09 14.07 -3.26
N THR A 159 27.59 15.04 -2.50
CA THR A 159 28.36 15.91 -1.60
C THR A 159 27.74 15.93 -0.21
N SER A 160 28.51 16.15 0.87
CA SER A 160 27.97 16.23 2.24
C SER A 160 28.14 17.60 2.91
N THR A 161 27.25 17.87 3.88
CA THR A 161 27.33 18.96 4.86
C THR A 161 27.09 18.37 6.26
N PRO A 162 28.05 18.38 7.21
CA PRO A 162 29.43 18.88 7.07
C PRO A 162 30.21 18.19 5.95
N SER A 163 31.17 18.91 5.37
CA SER A 163 31.99 18.44 4.24
C SER A 163 32.78 17.17 4.60
N GLY A 164 32.70 16.16 3.74
CA GLY A 164 33.28 14.84 4.01
C GLY A 164 33.13 13.86 2.85
N ILE A 165 31.97 13.87 2.19
CA ILE A 165 31.73 13.22 0.89
C ILE A 165 31.82 14.27 -0.21
N ASP A 166 32.60 13.99 -1.24
CA ASP A 166 32.59 14.65 -2.56
C ASP A 166 33.31 13.75 -3.57
N CYS A 167 32.61 12.76 -4.13
CA CYS A 167 33.23 11.72 -4.95
C CYS A 167 32.33 11.26 -6.12
N PRO A 168 32.92 10.83 -7.25
CA PRO A 168 32.17 10.37 -8.43
C PRO A 168 31.87 8.85 -8.42
N GLY A 169 31.86 8.22 -7.23
CA GLY A 169 31.80 6.75 -7.09
C GLY A 169 31.56 6.35 -5.63
N THR A 170 31.90 5.11 -5.26
CA THR A 170 31.84 4.69 -3.85
C THR A 170 32.96 5.35 -3.04
N CYS A 171 32.62 6.02 -1.94
CA CYS A 171 33.59 6.60 -0.99
C CYS A 171 33.01 6.66 0.43
N GLY A 172 33.79 7.10 1.42
CA GLY A 172 33.30 7.20 2.79
C GLY A 172 34.03 8.20 3.66
N VAL A 173 33.38 8.57 4.77
CA VAL A 173 33.87 9.54 5.77
C VAL A 173 33.41 9.13 7.17
N ARG A 174 34.04 9.68 8.22
CA ARG A 174 33.60 9.52 9.62
C ARG A 174 33.07 10.83 10.18
N HIS A 175 31.97 10.76 10.92
CA HIS A 175 31.34 11.90 11.60
C HIS A 175 31.09 11.59 13.08
N PRO A 176 31.20 12.57 13.99
CA PRO A 176 30.88 12.36 15.41
C PRO A 176 29.47 11.82 15.64
N ALA A 177 29.27 11.06 16.72
CA ALA A 177 27.96 10.59 17.16
C ALA A 177 26.98 11.75 17.35
N GLY A 178 25.73 11.56 16.94
CA GLY A 178 24.71 12.61 16.92
C GLY A 178 24.87 13.66 15.80
N THR A 179 25.94 13.60 14.98
CA THR A 179 26.08 14.51 13.83
C THR A 179 24.93 14.26 12.85
N ARG A 180 24.31 15.35 12.40
CA ARG A 180 23.42 15.34 11.23
C ARG A 180 24.25 15.67 10.00
N VAL A 181 24.24 14.76 9.03
CA VAL A 181 24.94 14.91 7.76
C VAL A 181 23.89 15.04 6.66
N THR A 182 23.86 16.19 6.00
CA THR A 182 23.04 16.41 4.81
C THR A 182 23.83 16.00 3.58
N LEU A 183 23.33 15.05 2.79
CA LEU A 183 23.89 14.66 1.50
C LEU A 183 23.08 15.31 0.37
N ASP A 184 23.74 16.12 -0.45
CA ASP A 184 23.20 16.72 -1.66
C ASP A 184 23.61 15.87 -2.88
N VAL A 185 22.67 15.59 -3.79
CA VAL A 185 22.82 14.59 -4.87
C VAL A 185 22.44 15.21 -6.21
N VAL A 186 23.38 15.22 -7.16
CA VAL A 186 23.25 15.93 -8.45
C VAL A 186 23.51 14.96 -9.62
N PRO A 187 22.56 14.71 -10.53
CA PRO A 187 22.78 13.87 -11.71
C PRO A 187 23.83 14.45 -12.68
N ALA A 188 24.50 13.57 -13.44
CA ALA A 188 25.32 13.98 -14.57
C ALA A 188 24.46 14.44 -15.76
N SER A 189 25.05 15.16 -16.72
CA SER A 189 24.36 15.54 -17.97
C SER A 189 23.88 14.30 -18.72
N GLY A 190 22.58 14.26 -19.06
CA GLY A 190 21.96 13.09 -19.67
C GLY A 190 21.68 11.94 -18.70
N TRP A 191 21.69 12.19 -17.39
CA TRP A 191 21.30 11.23 -16.34
C TRP A 191 20.30 11.88 -15.36
N GLN A 192 19.53 11.05 -14.66
CA GLN A 192 18.54 11.43 -13.65
C GLN A 192 18.72 10.61 -12.37
N LEU A 193 18.40 11.19 -11.21
CA LEU A 193 18.38 10.49 -9.91
C LEU A 193 17.14 9.61 -9.84
N VAL A 194 17.31 8.30 -9.63
CA VAL A 194 16.21 7.32 -9.61
C VAL A 194 15.99 6.65 -8.25
N GLY A 195 16.90 6.79 -7.28
CA GLY A 195 16.66 6.31 -5.92
C GLY A 195 17.85 6.42 -4.97
N THR A 196 17.58 6.25 -3.67
CA THR A 196 18.56 6.30 -2.57
C THR A 196 18.22 5.28 -1.48
N SER A 197 19.20 4.66 -0.82
CA SER A 197 18.94 3.52 0.10
C SER A 197 18.32 3.88 1.45
N ALA A 198 18.46 5.12 1.93
CA ALA A 198 18.05 5.50 3.29
C ALA A 198 17.81 7.02 3.47
N CYS A 199 16.85 7.60 2.73
CA CYS A 199 16.44 9.01 2.95
C CYS A 199 14.96 9.12 3.29
N GLU A 200 14.66 9.65 4.48
CA GLU A 200 13.39 10.33 4.75
C GLU A 200 13.53 11.79 4.28
N GLY A 201 13.57 12.01 2.97
CA GLY A 201 13.96 13.29 2.38
C GLY A 201 13.38 13.57 1.00
N THR A 202 13.61 14.80 0.52
CA THR A 202 13.20 15.24 -0.82
C THR A 202 14.24 14.77 -1.84
N LEU A 203 13.82 14.42 -3.06
CA LEU A 203 14.74 14.02 -4.14
C LEU A 203 15.89 15.03 -4.29
N GLY A 204 17.13 14.53 -4.21
CA GLY A 204 18.35 15.33 -4.30
C GLY A 204 18.94 15.77 -2.94
N ARG A 205 18.27 15.57 -1.80
CA ARG A 205 18.78 15.96 -0.48
C ARG A 205 18.37 15.02 0.66
N CYS A 206 19.35 14.47 1.37
CA CYS A 206 19.17 13.43 2.38
C CYS A 206 19.72 13.90 3.73
N GLU A 207 19.02 13.73 4.85
CA GLU A 207 19.60 13.95 6.18
C GLU A 207 19.80 12.63 6.93
N LEU A 208 21.02 12.41 7.41
CA LEU A 208 21.42 11.22 8.16
C LEU A 208 21.87 11.60 9.56
N LEU A 209 21.21 11.05 10.59
CA LEU A 209 21.68 11.10 11.98
C LEU A 209 22.63 9.94 12.24
N PHE A 210 23.83 10.22 12.77
CA PHE A 210 24.87 9.22 13.05
C PHE A 210 24.78 8.66 14.47
N ASP A 211 24.03 7.56 14.60
CA ASP A 211 23.90 6.71 15.80
C ASP A 211 24.64 5.36 15.69
N ALA A 212 25.02 4.96 14.47
CA ALA A 212 25.81 3.78 14.12
C ALA A 212 26.50 3.98 12.76
N ASP A 213 27.37 3.04 12.36
CA ASP A 213 27.92 2.97 10.99
C ASP A 213 26.80 2.77 9.94
N LYS A 214 26.87 3.48 8.80
CA LYS A 214 25.80 3.51 7.77
C LYS A 214 26.34 3.37 6.34
N VAL A 215 25.56 2.68 5.51
CA VAL A 215 25.80 2.58 4.05
C VAL A 215 24.66 3.29 3.31
N PHE A 216 25.03 4.16 2.38
CA PHE A 216 24.15 5.06 1.65
C PHE A 216 24.33 4.90 0.13
N THR A 217 23.50 4.09 -0.51
CA THR A 217 23.52 3.92 -1.97
C THR A 217 22.70 5.02 -2.64
N VAL A 218 23.29 5.71 -3.62
CA VAL A 218 22.64 6.64 -4.58
C VAL A 218 22.59 5.96 -5.95
N ARG A 219 21.47 6.11 -6.65
CA ARG A 219 21.22 5.45 -7.94
C ARG A 219 20.79 6.47 -8.99
N PHE A 220 21.54 6.56 -10.08
CA PHE A 220 21.27 7.35 -11.28
C PHE A 220 20.97 6.42 -12.48
N ALA A 221 20.15 6.88 -13.42
CA ALA A 221 19.90 6.22 -14.71
C ALA A 221 20.04 7.23 -15.86
N PRO A 222 20.36 6.82 -17.10
CA PRO A 222 20.38 7.75 -18.23
C PRO A 222 18.99 8.35 -18.49
N VAL A 223 18.97 9.59 -18.99
CA VAL A 223 17.79 10.20 -19.61
C VAL A 223 17.71 9.65 -21.03
N LEU A 224 17.16 8.44 -21.15
CA LEU A 224 16.68 7.93 -22.44
C LEU A 224 15.44 8.71 -22.84
N ASP A 225 15.34 9.09 -24.12
CA ASP A 225 14.21 9.85 -24.67
C ASP A 225 12.89 9.04 -24.72
N THR A 226 12.89 7.82 -24.16
CA THR A 226 11.79 6.86 -24.27
C THR A 226 11.69 5.92 -23.05
N ALA A 227 10.68 6.08 -22.18
CA ALA A 227 10.31 5.05 -21.19
C ALA A 227 8.85 5.11 -20.68
N LEU A 228 7.93 5.66 -21.48
CA LEU A 228 6.48 5.61 -21.21
C LEU A 228 5.74 5.25 -22.50
N SER A 229 5.97 4.06 -23.06
CA SER A 229 5.03 3.52 -24.05
C SER A 229 3.66 3.34 -23.40
N TRP A 230 3.64 2.92 -22.13
CA TRP A 230 2.55 3.01 -21.14
C TRP A 230 3.04 2.45 -19.79
N GLN A 231 2.38 2.83 -18.70
CA GLN A 231 2.53 2.21 -17.37
C GLN A 231 1.14 2.01 -16.75
N ARG A 232 0.89 0.82 -16.19
CA ARG A 232 -0.26 0.57 -15.31
C ARG A 232 0.32 0.48 -13.89
N THR A 233 0.13 1.53 -13.09
CA THR A 233 0.89 1.74 -11.84
C THR A 233 0.12 1.26 -10.61
N GLY A 234 -0.17 -0.05 -10.54
CA GLY A 234 -1.05 -0.70 -9.54
C GLY A 234 -1.23 0.08 -8.24
N ALA A 235 -2.31 0.86 -8.17
CA ALA A 235 -2.54 1.71 -7.02
C ALA A 235 -2.95 0.85 -5.85
N ARG A 236 -2.27 1.02 -4.73
CA ARG A 236 -2.52 0.22 -3.55
C ARG A 236 -3.43 1.00 -2.63
N LEU A 237 -4.70 0.63 -2.60
CA LEU A 237 -5.77 1.35 -1.88
C LEU A 237 -5.85 2.82 -2.35
N PRO A 238 -6.20 3.09 -3.62
CA PRO A 238 -6.49 4.46 -4.05
C PRO A 238 -7.66 5.01 -3.22
N THR A 239 -7.60 6.27 -2.82
CA THR A 239 -8.63 6.94 -2.02
C THR A 239 -8.84 8.37 -2.52
N SER A 240 -9.99 8.97 -2.18
CA SER A 240 -10.38 10.31 -2.66
C SER A 240 -10.22 10.49 -4.18
N PRO A 241 -10.81 9.62 -5.03
CA PRO A 241 -10.64 9.74 -6.47
C PRO A 241 -11.53 10.87 -7.03
N GLU A 242 -11.00 11.64 -7.99
CA GLU A 242 -11.66 12.86 -8.47
C GLU A 242 -11.26 13.20 -9.92
N TRP A 243 -12.25 13.46 -10.76
CA TRP A 243 -12.06 13.92 -12.14
C TRP A 243 -11.59 15.36 -12.19
N SER A 244 -10.70 15.69 -13.15
CA SER A 244 -10.49 17.09 -13.54
C SER A 244 -11.80 17.68 -14.09
N PRO A 245 -12.02 19.01 -14.03
CA PRO A 245 -13.30 19.61 -14.45
C PRO A 245 -13.71 19.35 -15.90
N ASP A 246 -12.75 19.05 -16.78
CA ASP A 246 -12.98 18.68 -18.19
C ASP A 246 -13.16 17.16 -18.41
N GLY A 247 -12.89 16.34 -17.38
CA GLY A 247 -12.90 14.87 -17.43
C GLY A 247 -11.75 14.26 -18.24
N THR A 248 -10.69 15.01 -18.55
CA THR A 248 -9.53 14.49 -19.29
C THR A 248 -8.50 13.81 -18.41
N LEU A 249 -8.45 14.18 -17.12
CA LEU A 249 -7.57 13.62 -16.11
C LEU A 249 -8.37 13.07 -14.93
N LEU A 250 -7.77 12.12 -14.23
CA LEU A 250 -8.25 11.57 -12.98
C LEU A 250 -7.14 11.70 -11.94
N ALA A 251 -7.48 12.15 -10.73
CA ALA A 251 -6.59 12.17 -9.58
C ALA A 251 -7.05 11.17 -8.52
N ALA A 252 -6.13 10.57 -7.77
CA ALA A 252 -6.43 9.86 -6.53
C ALA A 252 -5.17 9.79 -5.63
N VAL A 253 -5.40 9.64 -4.33
CA VAL A 253 -4.35 9.49 -3.32
C VAL A 253 -4.07 8.01 -3.10
N ASP A 254 -2.82 7.60 -3.27
CA ASP A 254 -2.37 6.22 -3.08
C ASP A 254 -2.20 5.87 -1.61
N GLY A 255 -2.91 4.84 -1.16
CA GLY A 255 -3.03 4.50 0.24
C GLY A 255 -1.88 3.69 0.82
N SER A 256 -1.09 2.95 0.02
CA SER A 256 -0.24 1.87 0.55
C SER A 256 1.16 1.70 -0.06
N VAL A 257 2.09 1.42 0.86
CA VAL A 257 3.53 1.09 0.74
C VAL A 257 4.51 2.26 0.54
N SER A 258 5.57 2.21 1.36
CA SER A 258 6.46 3.30 1.77
C SER A 258 5.75 4.39 2.59
N ALA A 259 6.48 5.11 3.44
CA ALA A 259 5.93 6.01 4.46
C ALA A 259 5.18 7.26 3.92
N ASN A 260 5.04 7.40 2.60
CA ASN A 260 4.94 8.71 1.93
C ASN A 260 3.69 8.93 1.04
N GLY A 261 2.68 8.05 1.08
CA GLY A 261 1.44 8.04 0.26
C GLY A 261 1.25 9.10 -0.84
N LEU A 262 1.33 8.66 -2.10
CA LEU A 262 1.56 9.49 -3.28
C LEU A 262 0.25 10.04 -3.91
N LEU A 263 0.36 11.12 -4.68
CA LEU A 263 -0.71 11.58 -5.57
C LEU A 263 -0.45 11.00 -6.98
N ARG A 264 -1.41 10.24 -7.50
CA ARG A 264 -1.38 9.75 -8.89
C ARG A 264 -2.35 10.55 -9.75
N ILE A 265 -1.91 10.86 -10.98
CA ILE A 265 -2.75 11.44 -12.03
C ILE A 265 -2.73 10.51 -13.24
N TRP A 266 -3.91 10.11 -13.71
CA TRP A 266 -4.10 9.34 -14.92
C TRP A 266 -4.70 10.20 -16.04
N ASP A 267 -4.34 9.88 -17.27
CA ASP A 267 -5.13 10.27 -18.45
C ASP A 267 -6.42 9.43 -18.48
N ALA A 268 -7.57 10.10 -18.48
CA ALA A 268 -8.88 9.47 -18.43
C ALA A 268 -9.19 8.60 -19.65
N THR A 269 -8.58 8.89 -20.80
CA THR A 269 -8.92 8.25 -22.08
C THR A 269 -8.19 6.92 -22.26
N SER A 270 -6.92 6.84 -21.85
CA SER A 270 -6.06 5.66 -21.94
C SER A 270 -5.92 4.89 -20.60
N GLY A 271 -6.24 5.54 -19.47
CA GLY A 271 -5.99 5.01 -18.13
C GLY A 271 -4.49 4.88 -17.79
N ARG A 272 -3.62 5.57 -18.51
CA ARG A 272 -2.17 5.61 -18.25
C ARG A 272 -1.87 6.68 -17.19
N VAL A 273 -0.93 6.42 -16.29
CA VAL A 273 -0.42 7.50 -15.42
C VAL A 273 0.36 8.52 -16.23
N THR A 274 0.00 9.79 -16.04
CA THR A 274 0.70 10.95 -16.61
C THR A 274 1.61 11.61 -15.58
N ARG A 275 1.28 11.52 -14.28
CA ARG A 275 2.11 12.03 -13.17
C ARG A 275 2.01 11.16 -11.92
N LEU A 276 3.13 11.03 -11.25
CA LEU A 276 3.26 10.55 -9.87
C LEU A 276 3.93 11.66 -9.07
N MET A 277 3.32 12.10 -7.98
CA MET A 277 3.83 13.19 -7.15
C MET A 277 3.95 12.72 -5.70
N ALA A 278 5.12 13.00 -5.10
CA ALA A 278 5.38 12.78 -3.68
C ALA A 278 5.19 14.10 -2.89
N PRO A 279 4.76 14.02 -1.63
CA PRO A 279 4.69 15.18 -0.76
C PRO A 279 6.09 15.69 -0.40
N VAL A 280 6.22 17.02 -0.32
CA VAL A 280 7.45 17.72 0.06
C VAL A 280 7.08 18.75 1.15
N PRO A 281 7.56 18.62 2.40
CA PRO A 281 8.41 17.54 2.92
C PRO A 281 7.69 16.17 2.92
N PRO A 282 8.44 15.06 3.07
CA PRO A 282 7.86 13.72 3.19
C PRO A 282 6.77 13.66 4.27
N ALA A 283 5.62 13.16 3.86
CA ALA A 283 4.37 13.03 4.61
C ALA A 283 3.50 12.01 3.85
N ARG A 284 2.24 11.79 4.25
CA ARG A 284 1.27 11.08 3.40
C ARG A 284 0.32 12.10 2.80
N PHE A 285 0.03 12.06 1.49
CA PHE A 285 -1.20 12.71 1.00
C PHE A 285 -2.43 11.97 1.55
N THR A 286 -3.53 12.70 1.75
CA THR A 286 -4.71 12.18 2.46
C THR A 286 -6.04 12.49 1.78
N THR A 287 -6.05 13.51 0.92
CA THR A 287 -7.21 13.94 0.13
C THR A 287 -6.73 14.82 -1.02
N VAL A 288 -7.48 14.87 -2.12
CA VAL A 288 -7.24 15.73 -3.28
C VAL A 288 -8.54 16.46 -3.65
N ALA A 289 -8.40 17.68 -4.18
CA ALA A 289 -9.50 18.52 -4.68
C ALA A 289 -9.04 19.26 -5.94
N TRP A 290 -9.68 19.09 -7.09
CA TRP A 290 -9.38 19.80 -8.34
C TRP A 290 -9.88 21.24 -8.29
N LYS A 291 -9.09 22.17 -8.84
CA LYS A 291 -9.52 23.56 -8.97
C LYS A 291 -10.59 23.69 -10.08
N PRO A 292 -11.76 24.29 -9.82
CA PRO A 292 -12.76 24.61 -10.85
C PRO A 292 -12.24 25.59 -11.93
N GLY A 293 -12.95 25.65 -13.07
CA GLY A 293 -12.75 26.69 -14.09
C GLY A 293 -11.67 26.42 -15.15
N GLY A 294 -11.11 25.21 -15.19
CA GLY A 294 -10.18 24.78 -16.24
C GLY A 294 -8.72 25.10 -15.94
N GLY A 295 -7.95 24.04 -15.67
CA GLY A 295 -6.52 24.12 -15.41
C GLY A 295 -6.03 22.85 -14.74
N ALA A 296 -4.77 22.49 -14.96
CA ALA A 296 -4.16 21.31 -14.37
C ALA A 296 -3.75 21.53 -12.90
N VAL A 297 -4.63 22.13 -12.09
CA VAL A 297 -4.33 22.57 -10.72
C VAL A 297 -5.15 21.76 -9.72
N VAL A 298 -4.48 21.19 -8.73
CA VAL A 298 -5.08 20.47 -7.60
C VAL A 298 -4.65 21.08 -6.27
N ALA A 299 -5.51 20.99 -5.27
CA ALA A 299 -5.12 21.08 -3.87
C ALA A 299 -5.03 19.67 -3.29
N VAL A 300 -4.06 19.44 -2.41
CA VAL A 300 -3.85 18.17 -1.70
C VAL A 300 -3.64 18.40 -0.22
N GLY A 301 -4.30 17.58 0.59
CA GLY A 301 -4.12 17.52 2.04
C GLY A 301 -3.02 16.53 2.42
N MET A 302 -2.33 16.82 3.53
CA MET A 302 -1.28 15.97 4.08
C MET A 302 -1.62 15.49 5.50
N SER A 303 -1.08 14.34 5.89
CA SER A 303 -1.16 13.78 7.25
C SER A 303 -0.54 14.68 8.32
N THR A 304 0.35 15.60 7.94
CA THR A 304 1.04 16.54 8.82
C THR A 304 0.32 17.88 9.00
N GLY A 305 -0.98 17.97 8.67
CA GLY A 305 -1.75 19.22 8.83
C GLY A 305 -1.37 20.33 7.85
N ARG A 306 -0.85 19.96 6.67
CA ARG A 306 -0.50 20.90 5.58
C ARG A 306 -1.42 20.72 4.38
N VAL A 307 -1.61 21.81 3.65
CA VAL A 307 -2.22 21.82 2.32
C VAL A 307 -1.19 22.32 1.32
N SER A 308 -1.14 21.68 0.14
CA SER A 308 -0.34 22.16 -0.99
C SER A 308 -1.22 22.31 -2.22
N VAL A 309 -0.94 23.34 -3.02
CA VAL A 309 -1.54 23.54 -4.34
C VAL A 309 -0.47 23.21 -5.37
N LEU A 310 -0.80 22.32 -6.32
CA LEU A 310 0.12 21.76 -7.30
C LEU A 310 -0.39 22.06 -8.72
N ASP A 311 0.54 22.37 -9.62
CA ASP A 311 0.32 22.35 -11.07
C ASP A 311 0.81 20.98 -11.58
N VAL A 312 -0.14 20.11 -11.91
CA VAL A 312 0.15 18.72 -12.29
C VAL A 312 0.64 18.62 -13.74
N ALA A 313 0.27 19.57 -14.61
CA ALA A 313 0.82 19.61 -15.97
C ALA A 313 2.32 19.95 -15.92
N ALA A 314 2.69 20.99 -15.18
CA ALA A 314 4.09 21.38 -14.98
C ALA A 314 4.84 20.48 -13.97
N GLY A 315 4.13 19.69 -13.17
CA GLY A 315 4.72 18.80 -12.15
C GLY A 315 5.38 19.55 -10.99
N ARG A 316 4.86 20.73 -10.61
CA ARG A 316 5.47 21.61 -9.60
C ARG A 316 4.48 22.08 -8.54
N MET A 317 4.98 22.30 -7.33
CA MET A 317 4.23 22.97 -6.28
C MET A 317 4.07 24.46 -6.59
N LEU A 318 2.85 24.98 -6.46
CA LEU A 318 2.51 26.40 -6.59
C LEU A 318 2.58 27.11 -5.24
N ASN A 319 2.03 26.49 -4.20
CA ASN A 319 1.98 27.05 -2.84
C ASN A 319 1.82 25.91 -1.81
N GLN A 320 2.21 26.16 -0.56
CA GLN A 320 1.99 25.26 0.58
C GLN A 320 1.93 26.03 1.90
N TRP A 321 0.98 25.66 2.77
CA TRP A 321 0.84 26.26 4.10
C TRP A 321 0.35 25.22 5.14
N PRO A 322 0.66 25.41 6.44
CA PRO A 322 0.01 24.68 7.52
C PRO A 322 -1.43 25.17 7.72
N VAL A 323 -2.38 24.26 7.95
CA VAL A 323 -3.79 24.62 8.18
C VAL A 323 -4.19 24.53 9.65
N GLN A 324 -4.04 23.36 10.27
CA GLN A 324 -4.27 23.09 11.69
C GLN A 324 -3.59 21.77 12.08
N ALA A 325 -3.52 21.45 13.37
CA ALA A 325 -3.00 20.16 13.83
C ALA A 325 -3.89 18.99 13.37
N GLY A 326 -3.29 17.80 13.24
CA GLY A 326 -3.95 16.59 12.74
C GLY A 326 -3.83 16.38 11.23
N SER A 327 -4.39 15.27 10.75
CA SER A 327 -4.37 14.87 9.34
C SER A 327 -5.45 15.62 8.56
N VAL A 328 -5.12 16.24 7.43
CA VAL A 328 -6.12 16.91 6.57
C VAL A 328 -7.07 15.86 6.01
N ARG A 329 -8.31 15.84 6.47
CA ARG A 329 -9.27 14.76 6.15
C ARG A 329 -10.03 15.03 4.85
N THR A 330 -10.32 16.29 4.56
CA THR A 330 -11.09 16.70 3.37
C THR A 330 -10.75 18.13 2.97
N LEU A 331 -10.76 18.38 1.66
CA LEU A 331 -10.63 19.69 1.02
C LEU A 331 -11.79 19.89 0.06
N ALA A 332 -12.22 21.14 -0.13
CA ALA A 332 -13.18 21.51 -1.17
C ALA A 332 -12.92 22.94 -1.68
N TRP A 333 -12.72 23.10 -2.98
CA TRP A 333 -12.63 24.42 -3.62
C TRP A 333 -14.01 25.08 -3.70
N SER A 334 -14.07 26.40 -3.51
CA SER A 334 -15.27 27.15 -3.89
C SER A 334 -15.47 27.11 -5.41
N PRO A 335 -16.72 27.16 -5.93
CA PRO A 335 -16.99 27.02 -7.37
C PRO A 335 -16.30 28.06 -8.28
N ASP A 336 -16.03 29.25 -7.74
CA ASP A 336 -15.26 30.33 -8.40
C ASP A 336 -13.74 30.10 -8.41
N GLY A 337 -13.25 29.05 -7.72
CA GLY A 337 -11.84 28.72 -7.57
C GLY A 337 -11.02 29.72 -6.76
N THR A 338 -11.65 30.63 -6.00
CA THR A 338 -10.96 31.69 -5.23
C THR A 338 -10.60 31.29 -3.80
N ARG A 339 -11.31 30.33 -3.21
CA ARG A 339 -11.13 29.86 -1.84
C ARG A 339 -11.03 28.34 -1.78
N LEU A 340 -10.36 27.86 -0.74
CA LEU A 340 -10.29 26.45 -0.39
C LEU A 340 -10.77 26.25 1.05
N ALA A 341 -11.75 25.37 1.26
CA ALA A 341 -12.19 24.94 2.57
C ALA A 341 -11.42 23.67 3.00
N SER A 342 -11.07 23.54 4.28
CA SER A 342 -10.33 22.39 4.81
C SER A 342 -10.80 21.97 6.21
N ALA A 343 -10.83 20.67 6.49
CA ALA A 343 -10.99 20.11 7.84
C ALA A 343 -9.93 19.03 8.14
N THR A 344 -9.61 18.82 9.42
CA THR A 344 -8.73 17.72 9.87
C THR A 344 -9.48 16.70 10.72
N ASP A 345 -8.85 15.54 10.95
CA ASP A 345 -9.34 14.52 11.88
C ASP A 345 -9.16 14.86 13.37
N ALA A 346 -8.50 15.97 13.71
CA ALA A 346 -8.26 16.38 15.10
C ALA A 346 -9.34 17.31 15.65
N SER A 347 -9.90 18.21 14.83
CA SER A 347 -10.85 19.24 15.24
C SER A 347 -12.26 19.05 14.64
N LYS A 348 -13.20 19.91 15.04
CA LYS A 348 -14.52 20.08 14.39
C LYS A 348 -14.56 21.32 13.49
N GLU A 349 -13.40 21.93 13.24
CA GLU A 349 -13.27 23.25 12.62
C GLU A 349 -13.05 23.13 11.12
N VAL A 350 -13.77 23.97 10.38
CA VAL A 350 -13.60 24.19 8.94
C VAL A 350 -13.00 25.57 8.74
N HIS A 351 -11.83 25.61 8.12
CA HIS A 351 -11.09 26.84 7.82
C HIS A 351 -11.11 27.13 6.32
N PHE A 352 -11.18 28.42 5.96
CA PHE A 352 -11.11 28.89 4.59
C PHE A 352 -9.77 29.57 4.29
N TRP A 353 -9.22 29.32 3.10
CA TRP A 353 -7.89 29.77 2.71
C TRP A 353 -7.91 30.40 1.32
N ASN A 354 -7.09 31.43 1.12
CA ASN A 354 -6.71 31.90 -0.21
C ASN A 354 -5.62 30.94 -0.74
N PRO A 355 -5.88 30.16 -1.80
CA PRO A 355 -4.95 29.14 -2.27
C PRO A 355 -3.66 29.73 -2.89
N THR A 356 -3.69 31.00 -3.28
CA THR A 356 -2.54 31.72 -3.85
C THR A 356 -1.58 32.24 -2.78
N THR A 357 -2.09 32.73 -1.64
CA THR A 357 -1.26 33.30 -0.55
C THR A 357 -1.07 32.36 0.64
N GLY A 358 -1.95 31.38 0.83
CA GLY A 358 -2.00 30.51 2.01
C GLY A 358 -2.62 31.17 3.25
N GLU A 359 -3.15 32.39 3.13
CA GLU A 359 -3.74 33.15 4.24
C GLU A 359 -5.21 32.77 4.44
N ARG A 360 -5.75 33.03 5.65
CA ARG A 360 -7.16 32.79 5.96
C ARG A 360 -8.09 33.72 5.16
N ALA A 361 -9.15 33.15 4.59
CA ALA A 361 -10.05 33.82 3.64
C ALA A 361 -11.55 33.67 4.01
N GLY A 362 -11.87 33.83 5.29
CA GLY A 362 -13.24 33.80 5.82
C GLY A 362 -13.27 33.57 7.33
N GLU A 363 -14.46 33.66 7.93
CA GLU A 363 -14.68 33.19 9.30
C GLU A 363 -14.63 31.66 9.35
N MET A 364 -14.09 31.14 10.46
CA MET A 364 -14.06 29.70 10.74
C MET A 364 -15.46 29.19 11.08
N LEU A 365 -15.82 28.01 10.57
CA LEU A 365 -17.06 27.32 10.94
C LEU A 365 -16.76 26.13 11.85
N VAL A 366 -17.73 25.74 12.67
CA VAL A 366 -17.63 24.60 13.59
C VAL A 366 -18.84 23.70 13.39
N ALA A 367 -18.59 22.46 13.00
CA ALA A 367 -19.60 21.42 12.81
C ALA A 367 -19.99 20.76 14.15
N VAL A 368 -21.13 20.06 14.21
CA VAL A 368 -21.52 19.29 15.40
C VAL A 368 -20.52 18.18 15.70
N ASP A 369 -19.77 17.70 14.70
CA ASP A 369 -18.71 16.70 14.88
C ASP A 369 -17.55 16.79 13.88
N LYS A 370 -16.58 15.90 14.00
CA LYS A 370 -15.43 15.79 13.09
C LYS A 370 -15.91 15.62 11.64
N VAL A 371 -15.51 16.56 10.79
CA VAL A 371 -15.93 16.61 9.38
C VAL A 371 -15.17 15.57 8.57
N ARG A 372 -15.91 14.71 7.87
CA ARG A 372 -15.40 13.65 7.00
C ARG A 372 -15.30 14.10 5.55
N ARG A 373 -16.30 14.84 5.04
CA ARG A 373 -16.35 15.40 3.68
C ARG A 373 -16.93 16.82 3.69
N LEU A 374 -16.40 17.67 2.83
CA LEU A 374 -16.91 19.01 2.53
C LEU A 374 -17.47 19.06 1.10
N SER A 375 -18.57 19.79 0.88
CA SER A 375 -19.14 19.99 -0.46
C SER A 375 -19.82 21.36 -0.58
N TRP A 376 -19.24 22.24 -1.39
CA TRP A 376 -19.84 23.54 -1.71
C TRP A 376 -21.10 23.36 -2.56
N SER A 377 -22.12 24.18 -2.34
CA SER A 377 -23.22 24.30 -3.30
C SER A 377 -22.68 24.86 -4.63
N PRO A 378 -23.26 24.52 -5.79
CA PRO A 378 -22.77 24.97 -7.10
C PRO A 378 -22.73 26.49 -7.30
N ASP A 379 -23.59 27.24 -6.59
CA ASP A 379 -23.62 28.71 -6.57
C ASP A 379 -22.57 29.34 -5.61
N GLY A 380 -21.91 28.53 -4.78
CA GLY A 380 -20.92 28.95 -3.79
C GLY A 380 -21.48 29.66 -2.55
N SER A 381 -22.81 29.68 -2.35
CA SER A 381 -23.45 30.37 -1.22
C SER A 381 -23.46 29.55 0.07
N ARG A 382 -23.47 28.21 -0.04
CA ARG A 382 -23.57 27.26 1.07
C ARG A 382 -22.41 26.25 1.06
N LEU A 383 -22.13 25.70 2.23
CA LEU A 383 -21.19 24.60 2.43
C LEU A 383 -21.90 23.48 3.20
N ALA A 384 -22.01 22.30 2.58
CA ALA A 384 -22.45 21.09 3.24
C ALA A 384 -21.26 20.39 3.91
N MET A 385 -21.42 20.00 5.17
CA MET A 385 -20.42 19.32 5.98
C MET A 385 -20.96 17.96 6.43
N LEU A 386 -20.33 16.88 5.98
CA LEU A 386 -20.69 15.53 6.45
C LEU A 386 -19.84 15.21 7.69
N ALA A 387 -20.47 14.95 8.82
CA ALA A 387 -19.81 14.75 10.10
C ALA A 387 -20.16 13.38 10.73
N GLY A 388 -19.26 12.83 11.58
CA GLY A 388 -19.55 11.58 12.28
C GLY A 388 -18.42 10.99 13.14
N GLN A 389 -18.83 10.28 14.21
CA GLN A 389 -17.95 9.44 15.04
C GLN A 389 -17.57 8.12 14.34
N GLY A 390 -16.39 7.59 14.71
CA GLY A 390 -15.88 6.21 14.57
C GLY A 390 -16.52 5.22 13.57
N GLY A 391 -15.69 4.65 12.68
CA GLY A 391 -16.07 3.51 11.83
C GLY A 391 -16.62 3.88 10.44
N GLY A 392 -15.83 4.56 9.61
CA GLY A 392 -16.12 4.79 8.18
C GLY A 392 -17.19 5.86 7.87
N PHE A 393 -18.42 5.65 8.32
CA PHE A 393 -19.60 6.34 7.80
C PHE A 393 -19.87 7.73 8.40
N SER A 394 -20.50 8.60 7.63
CA SER A 394 -21.09 9.83 8.17
C SER A 394 -22.31 9.49 9.05
N ARG A 395 -22.77 10.46 9.85
CA ARG A 395 -24.04 10.36 10.59
C ARG A 395 -24.91 11.61 10.43
N TRP A 396 -24.29 12.72 10.07
CA TRP A 396 -24.91 14.02 9.95
C TRP A 396 -24.47 14.68 8.64
N VAL A 397 -25.37 15.47 8.05
CA VAL A 397 -24.98 16.54 7.12
C VAL A 397 -25.55 17.86 7.62
N GLU A 398 -24.66 18.84 7.75
CA GLU A 398 -24.93 20.20 8.20
C GLU A 398 -24.79 21.17 7.03
N PHE A 399 -25.73 22.10 6.91
CA PHE A 399 -25.70 23.13 5.88
C PHE A 399 -25.37 24.48 6.50
N HIS A 400 -24.31 25.15 6.02
CA HIS A 400 -23.93 26.49 6.49
C HIS A 400 -23.97 27.49 5.34
N VAL A 401 -24.61 28.65 5.56
CA VAL A 401 -24.43 29.81 4.69
C VAL A 401 -23.06 30.43 4.96
N VAL A 402 -22.32 30.70 3.88
CA VAL A 402 -20.92 31.12 3.97
C VAL A 402 -20.85 32.56 4.50
N GLY A 403 -20.28 32.72 5.70
CA GLY A 403 -20.24 34.00 6.42
C GLY A 403 -21.33 34.18 7.49
N THR A 404 -22.10 33.13 7.81
CA THR A 404 -23.00 33.11 8.97
C THR A 404 -22.51 32.17 10.07
N GLN A 405 -22.88 32.44 11.32
CA GLN A 405 -22.56 31.61 12.48
C GLN A 405 -23.64 30.52 12.69
N GLY A 406 -23.23 29.24 12.70
CA GLY A 406 -24.10 28.08 12.93
C GLY A 406 -24.68 27.45 11.65
N PRO A 407 -25.30 26.24 11.76
CA PRO A 407 -25.96 25.57 10.65
C PRO A 407 -27.38 26.13 10.42
N GLU A 408 -27.81 26.17 9.17
CA GLU A 408 -29.17 26.48 8.73
C GLU A 408 -30.10 25.26 8.90
N GLU A 409 -29.58 24.06 8.62
CA GLU A 409 -30.30 22.79 8.71
C GLU A 409 -29.32 21.65 9.08
N LEU A 410 -29.82 20.63 9.79
CA LEU A 410 -29.07 19.44 10.23
C LEU A 410 -29.89 18.18 9.95
N LEU A 411 -29.45 17.35 9.00
CA LEU A 411 -30.04 16.04 8.75
C LEU A 411 -29.25 14.94 9.47
N THR A 412 -29.96 13.89 9.93
CA THR A 412 -29.38 12.80 10.73
C THR A 412 -29.57 11.44 10.05
N GLY A 413 -28.73 10.45 10.39
CA GLY A 413 -28.74 9.12 9.78
C GLY A 413 -28.09 9.04 8.40
N VAL A 414 -27.41 10.10 7.97
CA VAL A 414 -26.88 10.29 6.62
C VAL A 414 -25.59 9.51 6.40
N ALA A 415 -25.60 8.61 5.41
CA ALA A 415 -24.43 7.84 4.98
C ALA A 415 -23.67 8.54 3.85
N GLY A 416 -24.38 9.04 2.82
CA GLY A 416 -23.82 9.74 1.66
C GLY A 416 -24.59 11.02 1.29
N PHE A 417 -23.96 11.92 0.53
CA PHE A 417 -24.56 13.19 0.11
C PHE A 417 -23.93 13.72 -1.20
N ALA A 418 -24.74 14.35 -2.06
CA ALA A 418 -24.28 15.18 -3.19
C ALA A 418 -25.30 16.27 -3.58
N TRP A 419 -24.81 17.43 -4.02
CA TRP A 419 -25.63 18.47 -4.66
C TRP A 419 -26.01 18.07 -6.09
N SER A 420 -27.19 18.48 -6.58
CA SER A 420 -27.47 18.41 -8.02
C SER A 420 -26.62 19.45 -8.77
N PRO A 421 -26.30 19.25 -10.06
CA PRO A 421 -25.39 20.15 -10.80
C PRO A 421 -25.89 21.60 -10.92
N ASP A 422 -27.21 21.79 -10.91
CA ASP A 422 -27.89 23.09 -10.94
C ASP A 422 -28.07 23.72 -9.54
N GLY A 423 -27.71 23.00 -8.47
CA GLY A 423 -27.82 23.45 -7.08
C GLY A 423 -29.25 23.55 -6.52
N THR A 424 -30.28 23.31 -7.34
CA THR A 424 -31.69 23.42 -6.93
C THR A 424 -32.12 22.29 -5.99
N ARG A 425 -31.40 21.17 -6.02
CA ARG A 425 -31.67 19.96 -5.25
C ARG A 425 -30.39 19.39 -4.62
N PHE A 426 -30.56 18.46 -3.70
CA PHE A 426 -29.50 17.60 -3.22
C PHE A 426 -30.03 16.19 -2.95
N VAL A 427 -29.13 15.22 -2.90
CA VAL A 427 -29.44 13.83 -2.58
C VAL A 427 -28.76 13.41 -1.28
N VAL A 428 -29.44 12.57 -0.52
CA VAL A 428 -28.99 11.98 0.74
C VAL A 428 -29.13 10.46 0.66
N GLY A 429 -28.02 9.76 0.82
CA GLY A 429 -27.99 8.30 0.99
C GLY A 429 -28.21 7.91 2.45
N LEU A 430 -29.11 6.95 2.67
CA LEU A 430 -29.54 6.46 3.99
C LEU A 430 -29.45 4.93 4.04
N GLN A 431 -29.90 4.32 5.14
CA GLN A 431 -30.04 2.86 5.23
C GLN A 431 -31.32 2.42 4.48
N GLY A 432 -31.22 1.52 3.50
CA GLY A 432 -32.36 1.03 2.70
C GLY A 432 -32.96 2.01 1.67
N GLU A 433 -32.65 3.31 1.73
CA GLU A 433 -33.28 4.33 0.89
C GLU A 433 -32.31 5.44 0.45
N VAL A 434 -32.70 6.17 -0.59
CA VAL A 434 -32.05 7.40 -1.05
C VAL A 434 -33.12 8.47 -1.25
N LYS A 435 -32.90 9.68 -0.72
CA LYS A 435 -33.87 10.79 -0.76
C LYS A 435 -33.32 12.00 -1.51
N VAL A 436 -34.13 12.55 -2.41
CA VAL A 436 -33.86 13.81 -3.10
C VAL A 436 -34.67 14.92 -2.43
N TYR A 437 -34.00 16.03 -2.15
CA TYR A 437 -34.55 17.20 -1.48
C TYR A 437 -34.41 18.43 -2.39
N ALA A 438 -35.34 19.37 -2.28
CA ALA A 438 -35.13 20.73 -2.78
C ALA A 438 -34.20 21.48 -1.82
N THR A 439 -33.22 22.21 -2.35
CA THR A 439 -32.31 23.06 -1.57
C THR A 439 -33.08 24.16 -0.85
N ASP A 440 -34.06 24.77 -1.52
CA ASP A 440 -34.93 25.78 -0.91
C ASP A 440 -35.96 25.14 0.02
N GLY A 441 -35.78 25.33 1.32
CA GLY A 441 -36.70 24.88 2.36
C GLY A 441 -36.63 23.39 2.69
N TYR A 442 -35.59 22.68 2.22
CA TYR A 442 -35.23 21.32 2.65
C TYR A 442 -36.37 20.28 2.59
N ARG A 443 -37.30 20.45 1.64
CA ARG A 443 -38.42 19.51 1.44
C ARG A 443 -38.00 18.30 0.61
N VAL A 444 -38.41 17.10 1.02
CA VAL A 444 -38.26 15.88 0.20
C VAL A 444 -39.09 16.02 -1.08
N GLU A 445 -38.48 15.75 -2.23
CA GLU A 445 -39.14 15.70 -3.54
C GLU A 445 -39.35 14.25 -4.00
N ALA A 446 -38.41 13.35 -3.70
CA ALA A 446 -38.49 11.94 -4.03
C ALA A 446 -37.79 11.06 -2.98
N THR A 447 -38.30 9.85 -2.82
CA THR A 447 -37.68 8.77 -2.04
C THR A 447 -37.59 7.53 -2.93
N TYR A 448 -36.42 6.89 -2.97
CA TYR A 448 -36.20 5.65 -3.69
C TYR A 448 -35.77 4.57 -2.68
N GLU A 449 -36.56 3.50 -2.58
CA GLU A 449 -36.32 2.36 -1.68
C GLU A 449 -35.95 1.11 -2.51
N ARG A 450 -34.87 0.42 -2.14
CA ARG A 450 -34.41 -0.83 -2.79
C ARG A 450 -33.64 -1.69 -1.78
N ALA A 451 -33.26 -2.90 -2.19
CA ALA A 451 -32.43 -3.83 -1.41
C ALA A 451 -30.93 -3.46 -1.39
N TRP A 452 -30.59 -2.17 -1.23
CA TRP A 452 -29.24 -1.74 -0.84
C TRP A 452 -29.20 -1.59 0.69
N ASP A 453 -28.21 -2.18 1.37
CA ASP A 453 -28.14 -2.13 2.84
C ASP A 453 -27.90 -0.69 3.33
N LEU A 454 -26.84 -0.05 2.83
CA LEU A 454 -26.43 1.30 3.21
C LEU A 454 -25.90 2.05 1.99
N ALA A 455 -26.58 3.12 1.58
CA ALA A 455 -26.17 3.97 0.46
C ALA A 455 -25.08 4.96 0.90
N SER A 456 -23.84 4.48 1.00
CA SER A 456 -22.69 5.25 1.50
C SER A 456 -22.18 6.31 0.52
N GLU A 457 -22.28 6.07 -0.78
CA GLU A 457 -21.81 6.99 -1.81
C GLU A 457 -22.93 7.24 -2.83
N VAL A 458 -23.23 8.51 -3.07
CA VAL A 458 -24.25 8.99 -4.01
C VAL A 458 -23.69 10.17 -4.80
N ASP A 459 -24.04 10.27 -6.07
CA ASP A 459 -23.59 11.37 -6.95
C ASP A 459 -24.55 11.58 -8.13
N TRP A 460 -24.49 12.73 -8.78
CA TRP A 460 -25.34 13.09 -9.93
C TRP A 460 -24.55 13.11 -11.24
N SER A 461 -25.16 12.68 -12.33
CA SER A 461 -24.61 12.97 -13.67
C SER A 461 -24.60 14.49 -13.91
N ALA A 462 -23.67 14.97 -14.73
CA ALA A 462 -23.49 16.40 -14.99
C ALA A 462 -24.71 17.12 -15.61
N ASP A 463 -25.61 16.38 -16.27
CA ASP A 463 -26.89 16.87 -16.79
C ASP A 463 -28.04 16.81 -15.76
N GLY A 464 -27.78 16.32 -14.54
CA GLY A 464 -28.76 16.15 -13.47
C GLY A 464 -29.82 15.07 -13.75
N ARG A 465 -29.63 14.27 -14.81
CA ARG A 465 -30.60 13.25 -15.24
C ARG A 465 -30.47 11.95 -14.45
N TRP A 466 -29.26 11.54 -14.12
CA TRP A 466 -29.00 10.25 -13.47
C TRP A 466 -28.52 10.44 -12.04
N LEU A 467 -28.97 9.54 -11.18
CA LEU A 467 -28.56 9.45 -9.79
C LEU A 467 -27.86 8.11 -9.57
N GLY A 468 -26.60 8.18 -9.15
CA GLY A 468 -25.78 7.01 -8.84
C GLY A 468 -25.88 6.67 -7.37
N VAL A 469 -25.96 5.38 -7.07
CA VAL A 469 -26.05 4.84 -5.72
C VAL A 469 -25.08 3.67 -5.58
N ALA A 470 -24.06 3.85 -4.76
CA ALA A 470 -23.11 2.82 -4.37
C ALA A 470 -23.18 2.59 -2.85
N GLY A 471 -23.07 1.33 -2.43
CA GLY A 471 -23.34 0.98 -1.04
C GLY A 471 -22.64 -0.27 -0.53
N ALA A 472 -22.95 -0.59 0.72
CA ALA A 472 -22.50 -1.82 1.39
C ALA A 472 -22.88 -3.09 0.60
N ALA A 473 -22.18 -4.19 0.89
CA ALA A 473 -22.31 -5.46 0.18
C ALA A 473 -22.13 -5.36 -1.36
N ARG A 474 -21.34 -4.38 -1.83
CA ARG A 474 -21.01 -4.13 -3.25
C ARG A 474 -22.22 -3.84 -4.14
N ALA A 475 -23.24 -3.21 -3.58
CA ALA A 475 -24.38 -2.66 -4.31
C ALA A 475 -23.95 -1.48 -5.20
N LEU A 476 -24.33 -1.50 -6.49
CA LEU A 476 -23.99 -0.45 -7.46
C LEU A 476 -25.11 -0.27 -8.50
N PHE A 477 -25.75 0.89 -8.46
CA PHE A 477 -26.90 1.23 -9.29
C PHE A 477 -26.78 2.63 -9.91
N VAL A 478 -27.34 2.79 -11.11
CA VAL A 478 -27.65 4.11 -11.68
C VAL A 478 -29.16 4.17 -11.94
N LEU A 479 -29.79 5.23 -11.46
CA LEU A 479 -31.22 5.51 -11.56
C LEU A 479 -31.45 6.68 -12.52
N ASP A 480 -32.57 6.71 -13.24
CA ASP A 480 -33.08 7.96 -13.82
C ASP A 480 -33.72 8.78 -12.68
N ALA A 481 -33.21 9.98 -12.43
CA ALA A 481 -33.59 10.82 -11.30
C ALA A 481 -34.97 11.50 -11.47
N GLY A 482 -35.62 11.35 -12.63
CA GLY A 482 -37.01 11.75 -12.82
C GLY A 482 -38.00 10.64 -12.42
N THR A 483 -37.65 9.37 -12.64
CA THR A 483 -38.58 8.23 -12.48
C THR A 483 -38.24 7.28 -11.34
N GLY A 484 -36.97 7.21 -10.92
CA GLY A 484 -36.46 6.19 -10.00
C GLY A 484 -36.25 4.80 -10.64
N GLU A 485 -36.34 4.71 -11.97
CA GLU A 485 -36.07 3.46 -12.69
C GLU A 485 -34.58 3.16 -12.77
N VAL A 486 -34.21 1.89 -12.63
CA VAL A 486 -32.81 1.44 -12.72
C VAL A 486 -32.38 1.40 -14.19
N VAL A 487 -31.41 2.23 -14.53
CA VAL A 487 -30.75 2.29 -15.85
C VAL A 487 -29.55 1.35 -15.90
N VAL A 488 -28.83 1.20 -14.78
CA VAL A 488 -27.70 0.28 -14.63
C VAL A 488 -27.79 -0.45 -13.30
N GLU A 489 -27.62 -1.76 -13.34
CA GLU A 489 -27.26 -2.59 -12.19
C GLU A 489 -25.90 -3.24 -12.48
N ALA A 490 -24.92 -2.93 -11.65
CA ALA A 490 -23.55 -3.44 -11.72
C ALA A 490 -23.06 -3.99 -10.36
N SER A 491 -24.01 -4.27 -9.47
CA SER A 491 -23.79 -4.89 -8.15
C SER A 491 -23.04 -6.21 -8.26
N GLN A 492 -22.15 -6.47 -7.32
CA GLN A 492 -21.37 -7.71 -7.25
C GLN A 492 -21.69 -8.50 -5.98
N PRO A 493 -21.52 -9.83 -5.95
CA PRO A 493 -21.70 -10.59 -4.73
C PRO A 493 -20.65 -10.16 -3.67
N PRO A 494 -21.05 -9.95 -2.40
CA PRO A 494 -20.12 -9.58 -1.34
C PRO A 494 -19.04 -10.65 -1.12
N LEU A 495 -17.81 -10.22 -0.80
CA LEU A 495 -16.71 -11.16 -0.55
C LEU A 495 -16.94 -11.91 0.78
N PRO A 496 -16.55 -13.20 0.89
CA PRO A 496 -16.77 -14.00 2.08
C PRO A 496 -16.23 -13.34 3.36
N GLY A 497 -17.10 -13.15 4.34
CA GLY A 497 -16.74 -12.54 5.63
C GLY A 497 -16.63 -11.00 5.63
N THR A 498 -17.02 -10.33 4.54
CA THR A 498 -17.00 -8.86 4.43
C THR A 498 -18.40 -8.28 4.26
N LEU A 499 -18.60 -7.05 4.76
CA LEU A 499 -19.77 -6.21 4.46
C LEU A 499 -19.36 -4.87 3.80
N MET A 500 -18.08 -4.73 3.43
CA MET A 500 -17.55 -3.52 2.81
C MET A 500 -18.13 -3.33 1.41
N GLY A 501 -18.36 -2.07 1.06
CA GLY A 501 -18.87 -1.63 -0.24
C GLY A 501 -17.78 -0.93 -1.04
N TYR A 502 -18.19 0.06 -1.82
CA TYR A 502 -17.30 0.94 -2.55
C TYR A 502 -16.95 2.19 -1.71
N ASP A 503 -15.66 2.56 -1.63
CA ASP A 503 -15.16 3.74 -0.89
C ASP A 503 -15.46 5.06 -1.62
N ALA A 504 -15.62 5.01 -2.95
CA ALA A 504 -16.04 6.18 -3.73
C ALA A 504 -16.84 5.82 -4.97
N PHE A 505 -17.79 6.70 -5.32
CA PHE A 505 -18.53 6.69 -6.58
C PHE A 505 -18.59 8.13 -7.13
N ARG A 506 -18.20 8.39 -8.38
CA ARG A 506 -18.27 9.74 -8.99
C ARG A 506 -18.65 9.70 -10.46
N PHE A 507 -19.61 10.51 -10.89
CA PHE A 507 -19.87 10.71 -12.32
C PHE A 507 -18.75 11.48 -13.01
N HIS A 508 -18.57 11.19 -14.30
CA HIS A 508 -17.70 11.95 -15.19
C HIS A 508 -18.36 13.31 -15.52
N PRO A 509 -17.63 14.45 -15.44
CA PRO A 509 -18.23 15.79 -15.48
C PRO A 509 -18.83 16.19 -16.84
N THR A 510 -18.59 15.41 -17.90
CA THR A 510 -19.05 15.72 -19.27
C THR A 510 -19.54 14.51 -20.09
N LYS A 511 -19.67 13.31 -19.51
CA LYS A 511 -19.98 12.07 -20.25
C LYS A 511 -20.90 11.15 -19.42
N PRO A 512 -21.67 10.23 -20.07
CA PRO A 512 -22.42 9.16 -19.41
C PRO A 512 -21.49 8.05 -18.88
N GLN A 513 -20.55 8.43 -18.03
CA GLN A 513 -19.53 7.56 -17.43
C GLN A 513 -19.51 7.83 -15.93
N PHE A 514 -19.14 6.82 -15.15
CA PHE A 514 -18.87 6.99 -13.72
C PHE A 514 -17.67 6.15 -13.29
N LEU A 515 -17.06 6.60 -12.21
CA LEU A 515 -15.88 6.06 -11.57
C LEU A 515 -16.34 5.38 -10.28
N VAL A 516 -15.76 4.22 -9.99
CA VAL A 516 -15.94 3.53 -8.71
C VAL A 516 -14.57 3.15 -8.15
N VAL A 517 -14.39 3.34 -6.84
CA VAL A 517 -13.27 2.76 -6.08
C VAL A 517 -13.79 1.74 -5.09
N ASP A 518 -13.13 0.60 -5.09
CA ASP A 518 -13.39 -0.56 -4.26
C ASP A 518 -12.32 -0.68 -3.17
N ASP A 519 -12.71 -1.08 -1.95
CA ASP A 519 -11.76 -1.31 -0.84
C ASP A 519 -11.10 -2.69 -0.94
N LEU A 520 -11.85 -3.70 -1.40
CA LEU A 520 -11.45 -5.11 -1.36
C LEU A 520 -11.97 -5.84 -2.62
N PRO A 521 -11.10 -6.07 -3.62
CA PRO A 521 -9.73 -5.57 -3.73
C PRO A 521 -9.67 -4.05 -4.04
N PRO A 522 -8.51 -3.39 -3.83
CA PRO A 522 -8.31 -1.98 -4.19
C PRO A 522 -8.33 -1.76 -5.71
N VAL A 523 -9.52 -1.58 -6.28
CA VAL A 523 -9.70 -1.35 -7.72
C VAL A 523 -10.18 0.07 -7.97
N LEU A 524 -9.66 0.68 -9.04
CA LEU A 524 -10.26 1.87 -9.64
C LEU A 524 -10.80 1.50 -11.02
N ASP A 525 -12.12 1.61 -11.16
CA ASP A 525 -12.87 1.27 -12.36
C ASP A 525 -13.57 2.48 -12.94
N VAL A 526 -13.65 2.52 -14.28
CA VAL A 526 -14.50 3.46 -15.02
C VAL A 526 -15.55 2.65 -15.78
N PHE A 527 -16.81 2.92 -15.48
CA PHE A 527 -17.96 2.38 -16.16
C PHE A 527 -18.46 3.37 -17.22
N THR A 528 -18.81 2.87 -18.40
CA THR A 528 -19.53 3.63 -19.45
C THR A 528 -20.93 3.08 -19.58
N VAL A 529 -21.93 3.96 -19.59
CA VAL A 529 -23.34 3.62 -19.73
C VAL A 529 -23.78 3.91 -21.17
N ASP A 530 -24.23 2.89 -21.90
CA ASP A 530 -24.89 3.07 -23.20
C ASP A 530 -26.41 3.14 -23.00
N SER A 531 -26.92 4.37 -22.94
CA SER A 531 -28.35 4.64 -22.79
C SER A 531 -29.20 4.24 -24.00
N GLY A 532 -28.60 3.94 -25.15
CA GLY A 532 -29.30 3.47 -26.34
C GLY A 532 -29.47 1.96 -26.38
N ALA A 533 -28.58 1.22 -25.71
CA ALA A 533 -28.55 -0.25 -25.71
C ALA A 533 -28.97 -0.89 -24.37
N GLY A 534 -29.00 -0.13 -23.27
CA GLY A 534 -29.22 -0.68 -21.93
C GLY A 534 -28.04 -1.55 -21.46
N THR A 535 -26.84 -1.27 -21.96
CA THR A 535 -25.60 -2.00 -21.66
C THR A 535 -24.58 -1.09 -21.00
N TRP A 536 -23.61 -1.70 -20.32
CA TRP A 536 -22.49 -0.99 -19.73
C TRP A 536 -21.17 -1.70 -20.05
N SER A 537 -20.08 -0.94 -20.05
CA SER A 537 -18.72 -1.50 -20.12
C SER A 537 -17.88 -1.00 -18.94
N ARG A 538 -17.14 -1.91 -18.32
CA ARG A 538 -16.20 -1.63 -17.23
C ARG A 538 -14.79 -1.64 -17.79
N ARG A 539 -14.01 -0.60 -17.47
CA ARG A 539 -12.58 -0.54 -17.75
C ARG A 539 -11.82 -0.21 -16.47
N GLU A 540 -10.99 -1.16 -16.07
CA GLU A 540 -10.05 -1.00 -14.96
C GLU A 540 -8.91 -0.05 -15.38
N VAL A 541 -8.58 0.90 -14.50
CA VAL A 541 -7.53 1.91 -14.74
C VAL A 541 -6.18 1.48 -14.14
N LEU A 542 -6.21 0.56 -13.18
CA LEU A 542 -5.04 0.06 -12.47
C LEU A 542 -4.38 -1.13 -13.19
N SER A 543 -3.28 -1.61 -12.61
CA SER A 543 -2.73 -2.93 -12.89
C SER A 543 -3.28 -3.93 -11.87
N HIS A 544 -2.53 -4.99 -11.60
CA HIS A 544 -2.71 -5.86 -10.44
C HIS A 544 -2.86 -5.06 -9.13
N HIS A 545 -3.57 -5.66 -8.18
CA HIS A 545 -3.90 -5.13 -6.86
C HIS A 545 -2.80 -5.43 -5.84
N TYR A 546 -2.06 -6.52 -6.08
CA TYR A 546 -0.92 -6.99 -5.27
C TYR A 546 0.34 -7.16 -6.14
N THR A 547 1.32 -7.96 -5.73
CA THR A 547 2.57 -8.14 -6.46
C THR A 547 2.30 -8.63 -7.88
N VAL A 548 3.00 -8.07 -8.88
CA VAL A 548 3.05 -8.68 -10.22
C VAL A 548 4.13 -9.75 -10.21
N GLU A 549 3.76 -11.00 -9.96
CA GLU A 549 4.72 -12.10 -9.79
C GLU A 549 5.29 -12.59 -11.14
N ALA A 550 4.51 -12.56 -12.22
CA ALA A 550 5.01 -12.89 -13.55
C ALA A 550 4.48 -11.97 -14.67
N ALA A 551 5.26 -11.87 -15.73
CA ALA A 551 4.91 -11.18 -16.97
C ALA A 551 5.58 -11.88 -18.16
N ALA A 552 4.85 -12.08 -19.26
CA ALA A 552 5.35 -12.76 -20.46
C ALA A 552 4.70 -12.22 -21.74
N TRP A 553 5.50 -11.74 -22.69
CA TRP A 553 5.02 -11.45 -24.04
C TRP A 553 4.70 -12.74 -24.82
N SER A 554 3.67 -12.68 -25.67
CA SER A 554 3.41 -13.71 -26.67
C SER A 554 4.57 -13.78 -27.68
N PRO A 555 4.83 -14.93 -28.33
CA PRO A 555 5.87 -15.04 -29.36
C PRO A 555 5.67 -14.10 -30.56
N THR A 556 4.42 -13.65 -30.78
CA THR A 556 4.06 -12.66 -31.80
C THR A 556 4.37 -11.21 -31.38
N GLY A 557 4.58 -10.94 -30.08
CA GLY A 557 4.77 -9.60 -29.54
C GLY A 557 3.51 -8.73 -29.53
N GLU A 558 2.33 -9.26 -29.85
CA GLU A 558 1.08 -8.49 -29.93
C GLU A 558 0.26 -8.52 -28.64
N VAL A 559 0.48 -9.53 -27.77
CA VAL A 559 -0.18 -9.68 -26.47
C VAL A 559 0.86 -9.85 -25.36
N LEU A 560 0.64 -9.19 -24.24
CA LEU A 560 1.41 -9.35 -23.00
C LEU A 560 0.49 -10.00 -21.96
N ALA A 561 0.95 -11.07 -21.31
CA ALA A 561 0.31 -11.63 -20.13
C ALA A 561 1.01 -11.11 -18.86
N SER A 562 0.27 -10.87 -17.78
CA SER A 562 0.79 -10.64 -16.43
C SER A 562 -0.09 -11.32 -15.37
N SER A 563 0.49 -11.63 -14.21
CA SER A 563 -0.18 -12.30 -13.10
C SER A 563 0.35 -11.82 -11.75
N GLY A 564 -0.39 -12.11 -10.67
CA GLY A 564 -0.03 -11.66 -9.33
C GLY A 564 -0.76 -12.39 -8.20
N ASP A 565 -0.55 -11.91 -6.96
CA ASP A 565 -1.08 -12.54 -5.74
C ASP A 565 -2.62 -12.57 -5.68
N GLU A 566 -3.31 -11.72 -6.45
CA GLU A 566 -4.79 -11.72 -6.53
C GLU A 566 -5.37 -12.94 -7.25
N GLY A 567 -4.54 -13.79 -7.87
CA GLY A 567 -4.95 -14.99 -8.59
C GLY A 567 -5.56 -14.76 -9.98
N GLU A 568 -5.58 -13.51 -10.45
CA GLU A 568 -6.01 -13.12 -11.78
C GLU A 568 -4.84 -13.04 -12.76
N VAL A 569 -5.08 -13.52 -13.99
CA VAL A 569 -4.12 -13.38 -15.11
C VAL A 569 -4.69 -12.39 -16.12
N ARG A 570 -3.92 -11.37 -16.47
CA ARG A 570 -4.35 -10.23 -17.28
C ARG A 570 -3.65 -10.25 -18.63
N LEU A 571 -4.42 -10.08 -19.70
CA LEU A 571 -3.93 -9.94 -21.07
C LEU A 571 -4.03 -8.48 -21.49
N TRP A 572 -2.94 -7.94 -22.02
CA TRP A 572 -2.80 -6.57 -22.51
C TRP A 572 -2.39 -6.59 -23.98
N ASP A 573 -2.80 -5.61 -24.76
CA ASP A 573 -2.27 -5.43 -26.10
C ASP A 573 -0.89 -4.75 -26.09
N ARG A 574 -0.29 -4.59 -27.27
CA ARG A 574 1.02 -3.94 -27.42
C ARG A 574 1.10 -2.48 -26.98
N VAL A 575 -0.04 -1.77 -26.89
CA VAL A 575 -0.14 -0.38 -26.40
C VAL A 575 -0.72 -0.27 -24.98
N GLY A 576 -0.97 -1.40 -24.33
CA GLY A 576 -1.29 -1.51 -22.91
C GLY A 576 -2.75 -1.45 -22.58
N ASP A 577 -3.63 -1.55 -23.57
CA ASP A 577 -5.05 -1.61 -23.31
C ASP A 577 -5.44 -3.04 -22.89
N PRO A 578 -6.30 -3.19 -21.85
CA PRO A 578 -6.67 -4.49 -21.34
C PRO A 578 -7.52 -5.23 -22.36
N LEU A 579 -7.08 -6.44 -22.74
CA LEU A 579 -7.79 -7.33 -23.65
C LEU A 579 -8.73 -8.28 -22.90
N ARG A 580 -8.25 -8.84 -21.77
CA ARG A 580 -9.00 -9.85 -21.00
C ARG A 580 -8.43 -10.07 -19.61
N THR A 581 -9.27 -10.49 -18.68
CA THR A 581 -8.88 -11.12 -17.41
C THR A 581 -9.27 -12.60 -17.42
N LEU A 582 -8.40 -13.48 -16.95
CA LEU A 582 -8.56 -14.93 -16.93
C LEU A 582 -8.65 -15.42 -15.47
N SER A 583 -9.87 -15.52 -14.97
CA SER A 583 -10.14 -15.95 -13.60
C SER A 583 -10.24 -17.47 -13.51
N GLY A 584 -9.31 -18.10 -12.79
CA GLY A 584 -9.24 -19.57 -12.70
C GLY A 584 -8.50 -20.16 -11.51
N HIS A 585 -7.69 -19.37 -10.79
CA HIS A 585 -6.91 -19.79 -9.62
C HIS A 585 -7.59 -19.47 -8.28
N GLY A 586 -8.86 -19.04 -8.30
CA GLY A 586 -9.71 -18.94 -7.10
C GLY A 586 -9.26 -17.90 -6.06
N GLY A 587 -8.56 -16.85 -6.47
CA GLY A 587 -8.00 -15.83 -5.57
C GLY A 587 -6.69 -16.23 -4.88
N LEU A 588 -6.05 -17.32 -5.33
CA LEU A 588 -4.72 -17.75 -4.88
C LEU A 588 -3.65 -17.29 -5.90
N GLY A 589 -2.50 -16.82 -5.42
CA GLY A 589 -1.49 -16.13 -6.22
C GLY A 589 -0.96 -16.95 -7.40
N VAL A 590 -0.69 -16.29 -8.53
CA VAL A 590 -0.25 -16.92 -9.78
C VAL A 590 1.17 -16.47 -10.13
N HIS A 591 2.12 -17.36 -9.87
CA HIS A 591 3.55 -17.12 -9.94
C HIS A 591 4.17 -17.46 -11.30
N ALA A 592 3.47 -18.27 -12.11
CA ALA A 592 4.01 -18.84 -13.34
C ALA A 592 3.16 -18.49 -14.57
N LEU A 593 3.81 -17.95 -15.61
CA LEU A 593 3.23 -17.70 -16.94
C LEU A 593 4.16 -18.21 -18.04
N ALA A 594 3.63 -18.98 -18.99
CA ALA A 594 4.37 -19.32 -20.21
C ALA A 594 3.46 -19.51 -21.43
N TRP A 595 3.85 -18.93 -22.56
CA TRP A 595 3.18 -19.12 -23.84
C TRP A 595 3.67 -20.38 -24.54
N ASN A 596 2.81 -21.02 -25.34
CA ASN A 596 3.29 -21.96 -26.36
C ASN A 596 3.87 -21.21 -27.57
N THR A 597 4.64 -21.92 -28.40
CA THR A 597 5.42 -21.38 -29.52
C THR A 597 4.62 -20.57 -30.55
N ASP A 598 3.33 -20.88 -30.75
CA ASP A 598 2.44 -20.17 -31.69
C ASP A 598 1.60 -19.05 -31.04
N GLY A 599 1.66 -18.88 -29.71
CA GLY A 599 0.89 -17.87 -28.97
C GLY A 599 -0.61 -18.14 -28.82
N THR A 600 -1.13 -19.29 -29.28
CA THR A 600 -2.56 -19.64 -29.16
C THR A 600 -2.95 -20.14 -27.77
N ARG A 601 -1.96 -20.50 -26.94
CA ARG A 601 -2.16 -20.97 -25.57
C ARG A 601 -1.25 -20.30 -24.56
N LEU A 602 -1.83 -19.97 -23.41
CA LEU A 602 -1.11 -19.52 -22.22
C LEU A 602 -1.24 -20.57 -21.12
N PHE A 603 -0.12 -20.97 -20.53
CA PHE A 603 -0.03 -21.84 -19.37
C PHE A 603 0.16 -20.99 -18.13
N THR A 604 -0.61 -21.26 -17.07
CA THR A 604 -0.57 -20.50 -15.82
C THR A 604 -0.60 -21.44 -14.63
N GLY A 605 0.05 -21.05 -13.53
CA GLY A 605 0.06 -21.84 -12.29
C GLY A 605 0.52 -21.03 -11.09
N GLY A 606 0.14 -21.47 -9.89
CA GLY A 606 0.36 -20.73 -8.66
C GLY A 606 0.08 -21.53 -7.39
N ASP A 607 -0.31 -20.83 -6.32
CA ASP A 607 -0.55 -21.39 -4.98
C ASP A 607 -1.67 -22.44 -4.91
N ASP A 608 -2.58 -22.46 -5.89
CA ASP A 608 -3.61 -23.50 -6.01
C ASP A 608 -3.03 -24.87 -6.47
N GLY A 609 -1.77 -24.90 -6.90
CA GLY A 609 -1.07 -26.09 -7.37
C GLY A 609 -1.50 -26.60 -8.75
N VAL A 610 -2.41 -25.88 -9.43
CA VAL A 610 -3.04 -26.30 -10.69
C VAL A 610 -2.33 -25.66 -11.89
N ILE A 611 -2.16 -26.41 -12.98
CA ILE A 611 -1.81 -25.82 -14.28
C ILE A 611 -3.10 -25.58 -15.07
N ASN A 612 -3.45 -24.31 -15.25
CA ASN A 612 -4.49 -23.89 -16.19
C ASN A 612 -3.86 -23.69 -17.58
N VAL A 613 -4.62 -24.05 -18.62
CA VAL A 613 -4.20 -23.88 -20.02
C VAL A 613 -5.31 -23.14 -20.75
N TRP A 614 -5.05 -21.91 -21.15
CA TRP A 614 -6.03 -20.99 -21.69
C TRP A 614 -5.92 -20.90 -23.21
N ARG A 615 -7.05 -20.85 -23.91
CA ARG A 615 -7.13 -20.39 -25.31
C ARG A 615 -7.08 -18.87 -25.32
N THR A 616 -6.10 -18.28 -26.00
CA THR A 616 -5.76 -16.85 -25.82
C THR A 616 -6.70 -15.91 -26.57
N ASN A 617 -7.37 -16.41 -27.61
CA ASN A 617 -8.39 -15.70 -28.39
C ASN A 617 -9.69 -15.45 -27.59
N ASP A 618 -10.20 -16.47 -26.91
CA ASP A 618 -11.49 -16.43 -26.20
C ASP A 618 -11.37 -16.39 -24.67
N GLY A 619 -10.19 -16.70 -24.12
CA GLY A 619 -9.91 -16.73 -22.69
C GLY A 619 -10.54 -17.90 -21.94
N THR A 620 -11.08 -18.89 -22.64
CA THR A 620 -11.62 -20.10 -22.01
C THR A 620 -10.53 -21.14 -21.81
N LEU A 621 -10.74 -22.06 -20.88
CA LEU A 621 -9.81 -23.18 -20.70
C LEU A 621 -9.80 -24.07 -21.95
N ALA A 622 -8.61 -24.34 -22.47
CA ALA A 622 -8.39 -25.19 -23.65
C ALA A 622 -8.77 -26.66 -23.40
N GLN A 623 -8.79 -27.07 -22.12
CA GLN A 623 -8.96 -28.43 -21.63
C GLN A 623 -9.25 -28.38 -20.12
N LEU A 624 -9.53 -29.53 -19.49
CA LEU A 624 -9.61 -29.60 -18.02
C LEU A 624 -8.28 -29.16 -17.39
N PRO A 625 -8.30 -28.39 -16.28
CA PRO A 625 -7.08 -28.02 -15.57
C PRO A 625 -6.29 -29.26 -15.13
N ILE A 626 -4.97 -29.19 -15.23
CA ILE A 626 -4.09 -30.28 -14.81
C ILE A 626 -3.98 -30.21 -13.28
N ARG A 627 -4.95 -30.84 -12.61
CA ARG A 627 -5.08 -30.91 -11.15
C ARG A 627 -4.23 -32.02 -10.56
N ARG A 628 -3.79 -31.83 -9.31
CA ARG A 628 -2.97 -32.79 -8.55
C ARG A 628 -3.81 -33.48 -7.46
N GLU A 629 -3.27 -34.57 -6.91
CA GLU A 629 -3.75 -35.19 -5.67
C GLU A 629 -3.72 -34.19 -4.48
N PRO A 630 -4.62 -34.27 -3.48
CA PRO A 630 -4.90 -33.14 -2.57
C PRO A 630 -3.87 -32.88 -1.45
N THR A 631 -2.65 -33.43 -1.54
CA THR A 631 -1.82 -33.72 -0.35
C THR A 631 -0.51 -32.94 -0.21
N SER A 632 -0.23 -31.94 -1.05
CA SER A 632 0.96 -31.07 -0.91
C SER A 632 0.58 -29.61 -0.66
N SER A 633 1.06 -29.04 0.44
CA SER A 633 0.97 -27.61 0.79
C SER A 633 2.00 -26.73 0.05
N LEU A 634 2.40 -27.14 -1.16
CA LEU A 634 3.43 -26.49 -1.98
C LEU A 634 2.76 -25.87 -3.20
N GLY A 635 3.04 -24.59 -3.43
CA GLY A 635 2.60 -23.84 -4.60
C GLY A 635 3.34 -24.25 -5.86
N LEU A 636 2.85 -23.76 -7.00
CA LEU A 636 3.45 -23.96 -8.31
C LEU A 636 4.18 -22.68 -8.73
N GLU A 637 5.51 -22.76 -8.79
CA GLU A 637 6.41 -21.63 -8.98
C GLU A 637 6.75 -21.37 -10.46
N MET A 638 6.82 -22.43 -11.28
CA MET A 638 7.21 -22.34 -12.70
C MET A 638 6.41 -23.31 -13.57
N VAL A 639 6.09 -22.86 -14.80
CA VAL A 639 5.61 -23.71 -15.90
C VAL A 639 6.45 -23.45 -17.15
N ALA A 640 6.72 -24.50 -17.92
CA ALA A 640 7.39 -24.38 -19.22
C ALA A 640 6.80 -25.41 -20.20
N PRO A 641 5.96 -24.99 -21.18
CA PRO A 641 5.51 -25.87 -22.25
C PRO A 641 6.67 -26.22 -23.17
N SER A 642 6.68 -27.45 -23.72
CA SER A 642 7.65 -27.86 -24.72
C SER A 642 7.44 -27.13 -26.06
N PRO A 643 8.47 -27.00 -26.92
CA PRO A 643 8.34 -26.28 -28.19
C PRO A 643 7.30 -26.84 -29.16
N ASP A 644 7.00 -28.14 -29.04
CA ASP A 644 5.95 -28.86 -29.80
C ASP A 644 4.54 -28.73 -29.19
N GLY A 645 4.42 -28.09 -28.01
CA GLY A 645 3.18 -27.93 -27.26
C GLY A 645 2.59 -29.22 -26.67
N THR A 646 3.29 -30.37 -26.73
CA THR A 646 2.74 -31.67 -26.27
C THR A 646 2.94 -31.92 -24.78
N ARG A 647 3.97 -31.32 -24.17
CA ARG A 647 4.33 -31.49 -22.76
C ARG A 647 4.37 -30.14 -22.03
N VAL A 648 4.22 -30.18 -20.71
CA VAL A 648 4.48 -29.04 -19.82
C VAL A 648 5.31 -29.50 -18.64
N ALA A 649 6.48 -28.87 -18.46
CA ALA A 649 7.28 -29.00 -17.26
C ALA A 649 6.74 -28.04 -16.19
N SER A 650 6.82 -28.43 -14.91
CA SER A 650 6.41 -27.60 -13.78
C SER A 650 7.31 -27.83 -12.57
N VAL A 651 7.51 -26.79 -11.76
CA VAL A 651 8.19 -26.88 -10.45
C VAL A 651 7.18 -26.61 -9.35
N LEU A 652 7.16 -27.48 -8.33
CA LEU A 652 6.51 -27.22 -7.04
C LEU A 652 7.54 -26.69 -6.04
N GLY A 653 7.16 -25.69 -5.25
CA GLY A 653 7.99 -25.07 -4.22
C GLY A 653 7.17 -24.51 -3.06
N GLY A 654 7.87 -24.01 -2.04
CA GLY A 654 7.30 -23.16 -1.00
C GLY A 654 7.84 -21.75 -1.16
N THR A 655 7.06 -20.74 -0.76
CA THR A 655 7.35 -19.33 -1.01
C THR A 655 8.77 -18.90 -0.61
N VAL A 656 9.29 -17.93 -1.39
CA VAL A 656 10.69 -17.53 -1.68
C VAL A 656 11.68 -17.32 -0.49
N VAL A 657 11.30 -17.57 0.76
CA VAL A 657 12.08 -17.16 1.96
C VAL A 657 12.67 -18.30 2.80
N ALA A 658 12.29 -19.58 2.62
CA ALA A 658 12.86 -20.68 3.43
C ALA A 658 12.95 -22.08 2.77
N SER A 659 14.18 -22.48 2.42
CA SER A 659 14.74 -23.86 2.49
C SER A 659 13.95 -25.09 1.99
N GLU A 660 12.90 -24.96 1.20
CA GLU A 660 12.05 -26.08 0.75
C GLU A 660 12.35 -26.54 -0.69
N ARG A 661 11.86 -27.74 -1.01
CA ARG A 661 12.37 -28.63 -2.07
C ARG A 661 11.66 -28.47 -3.42
N GLY A 662 12.41 -28.16 -4.48
CA GLY A 662 11.89 -27.98 -5.84
C GLY A 662 11.56 -29.31 -6.55
N VAL A 663 10.29 -29.72 -6.57
CA VAL A 663 9.88 -30.98 -7.25
C VAL A 663 9.49 -30.71 -8.71
N ILE A 664 10.36 -31.12 -9.64
CA ILE A 664 10.13 -30.98 -11.09
C ILE A 664 9.27 -32.14 -11.61
N ARG A 665 8.18 -31.82 -12.31
CA ARG A 665 7.29 -32.79 -12.97
C ARG A 665 6.96 -32.39 -14.40
N ILE A 666 6.89 -33.38 -15.28
CA ILE A 666 6.50 -33.23 -16.68
C ILE A 666 5.14 -33.88 -16.89
N HIS A 667 4.19 -33.14 -17.46
CA HIS A 667 2.86 -33.66 -17.78
C HIS A 667 2.60 -33.60 -19.29
N GLN A 668 1.80 -34.53 -19.79
CA GLN A 668 1.21 -34.48 -21.12
C GLN A 668 0.14 -33.39 -21.12
N VAL A 669 0.21 -32.44 -22.07
CA VAL A 669 -0.76 -31.33 -22.13
C VAL A 669 -2.17 -31.89 -22.35
N SER A 670 -2.37 -32.72 -23.39
CA SER A 670 -3.70 -33.13 -23.88
C SER A 670 -4.63 -33.85 -22.89
N ASN A 671 -4.10 -34.38 -21.78
CA ASN A 671 -4.89 -35.11 -20.78
C ASN A 671 -4.39 -34.94 -19.33
N GLY A 672 -3.35 -34.13 -19.09
CA GLY A 672 -2.78 -33.89 -17.76
C GLY A 672 -1.98 -35.06 -17.15
N ALA A 673 -1.74 -36.15 -17.88
CA ALA A 673 -1.03 -37.31 -17.33
C ALA A 673 0.43 -36.98 -16.98
N GLU A 674 0.89 -37.36 -15.78
CA GLU A 674 2.30 -37.23 -15.37
C GLU A 674 3.16 -38.20 -16.21
N LEU A 675 4.07 -37.65 -17.02
CA LEU A 675 4.96 -38.39 -17.92
C LEU A 675 6.31 -38.71 -17.26
N PHE A 676 6.81 -37.81 -16.41
CA PHE A 676 8.11 -37.92 -15.78
C PHE A 676 8.18 -37.06 -14.52
N ARG A 677 9.01 -37.49 -13.56
CA ARG A 677 9.31 -36.79 -12.31
C ARG A 677 10.82 -36.87 -12.07
N PHE A 678 11.44 -35.74 -11.74
CA PHE A 678 12.87 -35.75 -11.42
C PHE A 678 13.11 -36.54 -10.11
N PRO A 679 14.15 -37.40 -10.04
CA PRO A 679 14.39 -38.23 -8.84
C PRO A 679 14.79 -37.42 -7.60
N ASP A 680 15.51 -36.32 -7.80
CA ASP A 680 15.95 -35.41 -6.75
C ASP A 680 15.15 -34.10 -6.82
N GLY A 681 14.59 -33.70 -5.68
CA GLY A 681 13.95 -32.40 -5.48
C GLY A 681 14.64 -31.55 -4.40
N SER A 682 15.77 -31.99 -3.86
CA SER A 682 16.47 -31.29 -2.76
C SER A 682 17.05 -29.93 -3.14
N ARG A 683 17.17 -29.64 -4.43
CA ARG A 683 17.78 -28.44 -5.01
C ARG A 683 16.70 -27.40 -5.33
N GLN A 684 16.92 -26.15 -4.92
CA GLN A 684 16.09 -25.02 -5.35
C GLN A 684 16.32 -24.76 -6.85
N VAL A 685 15.24 -24.80 -7.64
CA VAL A 685 15.24 -24.44 -9.06
C VAL A 685 15.14 -22.91 -9.19
N LEU A 686 15.89 -22.33 -10.13
CA LEU A 686 15.85 -20.90 -10.49
C LEU A 686 15.39 -20.64 -11.93
N SER A 687 15.45 -21.65 -12.80
CA SER A 687 14.98 -21.54 -14.18
C SER A 687 14.57 -22.90 -14.72
N LEU A 688 13.47 -22.91 -15.48
CA LEU A 688 12.90 -24.07 -16.13
C LEU A 688 12.60 -23.69 -17.58
N ALA A 689 13.41 -24.14 -18.54
CA ALA A 689 13.29 -23.71 -19.94
C ALA A 689 13.65 -24.84 -20.92
N TRP A 690 13.00 -24.87 -22.07
CA TRP A 690 13.31 -25.84 -23.13
C TRP A 690 14.23 -25.22 -24.18
N THR A 691 15.18 -26.00 -24.70
CA THR A 691 15.91 -25.64 -25.92
C THR A 691 14.99 -25.79 -27.15
N PRO A 692 15.27 -25.12 -28.28
CA PRO A 692 14.48 -25.25 -29.52
C PRO A 692 14.35 -26.70 -30.02
N GLU A 693 15.33 -27.56 -29.74
CA GLU A 693 15.38 -28.99 -30.10
C GLU A 693 14.54 -29.88 -29.17
N GLY A 694 13.91 -29.29 -28.14
CA GLY A 694 13.06 -30.00 -27.19
C GLY A 694 13.80 -30.68 -26.04
N THR A 695 15.00 -30.25 -25.67
CA THR A 695 15.66 -30.68 -24.42
C THR A 695 15.25 -29.74 -23.28
N LEU A 696 14.85 -30.26 -22.12
CA LEU A 696 14.57 -29.42 -20.96
C LEU A 696 15.87 -29.10 -20.22
N VAL A 697 16.11 -27.82 -19.93
CA VAL A 697 17.20 -27.34 -19.06
C VAL A 697 16.60 -26.86 -17.74
N VAL A 698 17.14 -27.36 -16.63
CA VAL A 698 16.75 -26.98 -15.27
C VAL A 698 17.96 -26.38 -14.58
N ALA A 699 17.91 -25.09 -14.22
CA ALA A 699 18.99 -24.39 -13.52
C ALA A 699 18.68 -24.25 -12.02
N TYR A 700 19.71 -24.39 -11.18
CA TYR A 700 19.56 -24.45 -9.72
C TYR A 700 20.38 -23.36 -9.00
N ALA A 701 20.00 -23.08 -7.75
CA ALA A 701 20.63 -22.07 -6.90
C ALA A 701 22.10 -22.37 -6.53
N GLY A 702 22.60 -23.59 -6.79
CA GLY A 702 24.03 -23.94 -6.65
C GLY A 702 24.82 -23.85 -7.96
N MET A 703 24.55 -22.84 -8.80
CA MET A 703 25.20 -22.59 -10.11
C MET A 703 25.41 -23.83 -11.00
N SER A 704 24.48 -24.77 -10.95
CA SER A 704 24.50 -26.03 -11.67
C SER A 704 23.19 -26.22 -12.42
N TRP A 705 23.19 -27.05 -13.45
CA TRP A 705 22.01 -27.31 -14.26
C TRP A 705 21.98 -28.72 -14.81
N ASP A 706 20.77 -29.22 -15.03
CA ASP A 706 20.49 -30.54 -15.57
C ASP A 706 19.81 -30.40 -16.93
N PHE A 707 20.18 -31.27 -17.88
CA PHE A 707 19.47 -31.49 -19.14
C PHE A 707 18.62 -32.75 -19.01
N TRP A 708 17.38 -32.71 -19.50
CA TRP A 708 16.54 -33.89 -19.65
C TRP A 708 16.07 -34.03 -21.10
N ASP A 709 16.42 -35.16 -21.72
CA ASP A 709 15.95 -35.50 -23.06
C ASP A 709 14.62 -36.27 -22.98
N PRO A 710 13.51 -35.73 -23.53
CA PRO A 710 12.19 -36.35 -23.47
C PRO A 710 12.06 -37.69 -24.21
N ARG A 711 13.07 -38.06 -25.04
CA ARG A 711 13.11 -39.30 -25.83
C ARG A 711 13.78 -40.45 -25.08
N THR A 712 14.92 -40.19 -24.43
CA THR A 712 15.67 -41.20 -23.66
C THR A 712 15.34 -41.20 -22.17
N GLN A 713 14.68 -40.15 -21.66
CA GLN A 713 14.51 -39.83 -20.24
C GLN A 713 15.83 -39.68 -19.47
N ALA A 714 16.97 -39.61 -20.15
CA ALA A 714 18.27 -39.41 -19.54
C ALA A 714 18.37 -38.02 -18.92
N ILE A 715 19.02 -37.94 -17.76
CA ILE A 715 19.42 -36.69 -17.11
C ILE A 715 20.94 -36.59 -17.17
N THR A 716 21.47 -35.46 -17.65
CA THR A 716 22.90 -35.14 -17.58
C THR A 716 23.09 -33.78 -16.88
N SER A 717 24.13 -33.64 -16.07
CA SER A 717 24.34 -32.46 -15.23
C SER A 717 25.64 -31.73 -15.56
N VAL A 718 25.63 -30.40 -15.47
CA VAL A 718 26.80 -29.53 -15.55
C VAL A 718 26.92 -28.76 -14.22
N ALA A 719 28.08 -28.88 -13.59
CA ALA A 719 28.39 -28.28 -12.29
C ALA A 719 29.79 -27.64 -12.31
N PRO A 720 29.92 -26.38 -12.75
CA PRO A 720 31.22 -25.70 -12.92
C PRO A 720 31.94 -25.31 -11.62
N GLY A 721 31.41 -25.66 -10.45
CA GLY A 721 32.15 -25.64 -9.18
C GLY A 721 32.39 -24.26 -8.55
N VAL A 722 31.34 -23.45 -8.35
CA VAL A 722 31.43 -22.15 -7.66
C VAL A 722 30.39 -22.04 -6.56
N ASP A 723 30.84 -21.66 -5.36
CA ASP A 723 30.03 -21.59 -4.13
C ASP A 723 29.43 -20.18 -3.94
N ILE A 724 28.59 -19.77 -4.89
CA ILE A 724 27.78 -18.54 -4.80
C ILE A 724 26.31 -18.88 -5.05
N ALA A 725 25.41 -18.18 -4.36
CA ALA A 725 23.97 -18.35 -4.44
C ALA A 725 23.32 -17.28 -5.35
N PRO A 726 23.13 -17.56 -6.66
CA PRO A 726 22.20 -16.82 -7.48
C PRO A 726 20.78 -16.85 -6.91
N LEU A 727 20.03 -15.78 -7.15
CA LEU A 727 18.59 -15.66 -6.86
C LEU A 727 17.74 -15.82 -8.13
N ALA A 728 18.34 -15.65 -9.31
CA ALA A 728 17.67 -15.77 -10.60
C ALA A 728 18.58 -16.45 -11.65
N ALA A 729 17.96 -17.14 -12.61
CA ALA A 729 18.63 -17.67 -13.79
C ALA A 729 17.73 -17.59 -15.04
N ALA A 730 18.32 -17.48 -16.23
CA ALA A 730 17.57 -17.47 -17.49
C ALA A 730 18.38 -18.10 -18.64
N LEU A 731 17.76 -19.04 -19.36
CA LEU A 731 18.31 -19.64 -20.58
C LEU A 731 18.15 -18.69 -21.77
N SER A 732 19.14 -18.61 -22.66
CA SER A 732 19.03 -17.84 -23.90
C SER A 732 18.10 -18.51 -24.92
N PRO A 733 17.50 -17.77 -25.88
CA PRO A 733 16.52 -18.32 -26.82
C PRO A 733 17.06 -19.44 -27.73
N ASP A 734 18.37 -19.45 -27.98
CA ASP A 734 19.09 -20.48 -28.74
C ASP A 734 19.54 -21.68 -27.89
N GLY A 735 19.27 -21.66 -26.57
CA GLY A 735 19.69 -22.70 -25.63
C GLY A 735 21.21 -22.78 -25.35
N THR A 736 22.03 -21.86 -25.88
CA THR A 736 23.51 -21.98 -25.78
C THR A 736 24.12 -21.29 -24.56
N LYS A 737 23.42 -20.33 -23.95
CA LYS A 737 23.89 -19.53 -22.81
C LYS A 737 22.91 -19.57 -21.64
N LEU A 738 23.46 -19.54 -20.43
CA LEU A 738 22.70 -19.46 -19.18
C LEU A 738 23.18 -18.24 -18.41
N ALA A 739 22.28 -17.27 -18.21
CA ALA A 739 22.49 -16.15 -17.32
C ALA A 739 22.15 -16.56 -15.88
N PHE A 740 22.97 -16.12 -14.94
CA PHE A 740 22.73 -16.19 -13.50
C PHE A 740 22.89 -14.81 -12.89
N GLY A 741 22.12 -14.50 -11.85
CA GLY A 741 22.27 -13.26 -11.10
C GLY A 741 22.10 -13.47 -9.60
N GLY A 742 22.97 -12.85 -8.83
CA GLY A 742 23.03 -12.88 -7.37
C GLY A 742 24.30 -12.17 -6.91
N ARG A 743 24.74 -12.33 -5.67
CA ARG A 743 26.05 -11.78 -5.26
C ARG A 743 27.17 -12.68 -5.81
N PRO A 744 28.21 -12.14 -6.50
CA PRO A 744 28.63 -10.74 -6.58
C PRO A 744 28.26 -10.02 -7.90
N GLY A 745 27.29 -10.49 -8.69
CA GLY A 745 26.84 -9.83 -9.91
C GLY A 745 26.02 -10.73 -10.85
N LEU A 746 25.93 -10.32 -12.11
CA LEU A 746 25.45 -11.16 -13.21
C LEU A 746 26.62 -11.92 -13.81
N SER A 747 26.37 -13.14 -14.25
CA SER A 747 27.30 -13.94 -15.06
C SER A 747 26.55 -14.69 -16.15
N VAL A 748 27.19 -14.88 -17.30
CA VAL A 748 26.69 -15.68 -18.40
C VAL A 748 27.67 -16.80 -18.68
N ARG A 749 27.16 -18.03 -18.76
CA ARG A 749 27.93 -19.25 -18.98
C ARG A 749 27.47 -19.99 -20.22
N GLU A 750 28.38 -20.69 -20.87
CA GLU A 750 28.09 -21.66 -21.93
C GLU A 750 27.36 -22.86 -21.34
N VAL A 751 26.17 -23.16 -21.87
CA VAL A 751 25.27 -24.22 -21.35
C VAL A 751 25.93 -25.60 -21.42
N ALA A 752 26.64 -25.90 -22.50
CA ALA A 752 27.24 -27.23 -22.73
C ALA A 752 28.44 -27.56 -21.81
N THR A 753 29.16 -26.56 -21.30
CA THR A 753 30.46 -26.74 -20.60
C THR A 753 30.52 -26.10 -19.22
N GLY A 754 29.66 -25.13 -18.92
CA GLY A 754 29.72 -24.29 -17.74
C GLY A 754 30.77 -23.18 -17.78
N LYS A 755 31.51 -23.04 -18.90
CA LYS A 755 32.51 -21.99 -19.12
C LYS A 755 31.91 -20.59 -18.95
N LEU A 756 32.57 -19.75 -18.16
CA LEU A 756 32.21 -18.33 -18.05
C LEU A 756 32.49 -17.59 -19.38
N LEU A 757 31.48 -16.86 -19.87
CA LEU A 757 31.55 -16.09 -21.11
C LEU A 757 31.60 -14.58 -20.84
N ALA A 758 30.83 -14.11 -19.86
CA ALA A 758 30.78 -12.71 -19.45
C ALA A 758 30.32 -12.55 -18.00
N GLU A 759 30.72 -11.46 -17.34
CA GLU A 759 30.27 -11.08 -15.99
C GLU A 759 30.23 -9.56 -15.78
N THR A 760 29.44 -9.10 -14.81
CA THR A 760 29.40 -7.69 -14.41
C THR A 760 30.39 -7.39 -13.29
N PRO A 761 31.10 -6.24 -13.31
CA PRO A 761 32.13 -5.91 -12.32
C PRO A 761 31.59 -5.40 -10.96
N PHE A 762 30.27 -5.50 -10.70
CA PHE A 762 29.63 -4.99 -9.48
C PHE A 762 28.50 -5.89 -8.99
N ALA A 763 28.25 -5.84 -7.68
CA ALA A 763 27.20 -6.59 -7.04
C ALA A 763 25.81 -6.04 -7.36
N PHE A 764 24.96 -6.92 -7.89
CA PHE A 764 23.52 -6.72 -7.99
C PHE A 764 22.81 -7.99 -7.49
N SER A 765 21.52 -7.91 -7.15
CA SER A 765 20.76 -9.06 -6.68
C SER A 765 19.39 -9.09 -7.38
N PRO A 766 19.37 -9.58 -8.64
CA PRO A 766 18.15 -9.71 -9.41
C PRO A 766 17.30 -10.87 -8.86
N GLU A 767 15.99 -10.64 -8.74
CA GLU A 767 15.00 -11.69 -8.49
C GLU A 767 14.45 -12.22 -9.83
N ALA A 768 14.54 -11.44 -10.91
CA ALA A 768 14.09 -11.82 -12.25
C ALA A 768 15.09 -11.43 -13.36
N LEU A 769 15.20 -12.30 -14.38
CA LEU A 769 16.06 -12.16 -15.55
C LEU A 769 15.33 -12.60 -16.82
N ALA A 770 15.55 -11.90 -17.93
CA ALA A 770 15.09 -12.32 -19.25
C ALA A 770 16.08 -11.94 -20.36
N TRP A 771 16.23 -12.80 -21.36
CA TRP A 771 17.04 -12.54 -22.55
C TRP A 771 16.25 -11.83 -23.64
N SER A 772 16.93 -10.94 -24.38
CA SER A 772 16.44 -10.47 -25.68
C SER A 772 16.38 -11.62 -26.68
N ALA A 773 15.46 -11.54 -27.64
CA ALA A 773 15.24 -12.61 -28.63
C ALA A 773 16.47 -12.93 -29.51
N ASP A 774 17.39 -11.97 -29.65
CA ASP A 774 18.67 -12.14 -30.38
C ASP A 774 19.79 -12.80 -29.54
N GLY A 775 19.53 -13.14 -28.26
CA GLY A 775 20.51 -13.75 -27.36
C GLY A 775 21.72 -12.87 -27.03
N ARG A 776 21.64 -11.55 -27.27
CA ARG A 776 22.72 -10.59 -26.96
C ARG A 776 22.58 -9.92 -25.61
N ARG A 777 21.37 -9.61 -25.15
CA ARG A 777 21.15 -8.78 -23.96
C ARG A 777 20.38 -9.54 -22.89
N VAL A 778 20.70 -9.23 -21.64
CA VAL A 778 19.95 -9.68 -20.46
C VAL A 778 19.33 -8.45 -19.81
N ALA A 779 18.01 -8.44 -19.69
CA ALA A 779 17.31 -7.51 -18.80
C ALA A 779 17.11 -8.18 -17.44
N GLY A 780 17.01 -7.38 -16.40
CA GLY A 780 16.65 -7.89 -15.08
C GLY A 780 16.28 -6.82 -14.08
N GLY A 781 15.86 -7.27 -12.91
CA GLY A 781 15.61 -6.45 -11.74
C GLY A 781 15.45 -7.33 -10.50
N GLY A 782 15.35 -6.71 -9.33
CA GLY A 782 15.23 -7.44 -8.07
C GLY A 782 15.23 -6.52 -6.85
N LEU A 783 16.04 -6.87 -5.86
CA LEU A 783 16.13 -6.18 -4.57
C LEU A 783 16.41 -4.68 -4.75
N GLY A 784 15.54 -3.86 -4.18
CA GLY A 784 15.65 -2.40 -4.27
C GLY A 784 15.40 -1.86 -5.68
N GLY A 785 14.44 -2.45 -6.39
CA GLY A 785 13.66 -1.82 -7.47
C GLY A 785 14.35 -1.51 -8.80
N GLN A 786 15.68 -1.61 -8.91
CA GLN A 786 16.36 -1.29 -10.17
C GLN A 786 15.96 -2.22 -11.32
N VAL A 787 15.76 -1.62 -12.50
CA VAL A 787 15.68 -2.32 -13.78
C VAL A 787 16.93 -2.01 -14.58
N PHE A 788 17.62 -3.03 -15.08
CA PHE A 788 18.83 -2.90 -15.89
C PHE A 788 18.71 -3.69 -17.20
N VAL A 789 19.55 -3.30 -18.17
CA VAL A 789 19.85 -4.07 -19.38
C VAL A 789 21.38 -4.16 -19.52
N TRP A 790 21.87 -5.36 -19.80
CA TRP A 790 23.30 -5.65 -19.97
C TRP A 790 23.54 -6.34 -21.32
N ASP A 791 24.58 -5.94 -22.05
CA ASP A 791 25.01 -6.61 -23.28
C ASP A 791 26.02 -7.73 -22.93
N ALA A 792 25.58 -8.97 -23.10
CA ALA A 792 26.33 -10.18 -22.82
C ALA A 792 27.17 -10.69 -24.03
N SER A 793 27.37 -9.86 -25.05
CA SER A 793 28.30 -10.15 -26.16
C SER A 793 29.75 -9.78 -25.86
N ALA A 794 30.01 -9.01 -24.80
CA ALA A 794 31.34 -8.64 -24.33
C ALA A 794 31.60 -9.22 -22.92
N PRO A 795 32.85 -9.60 -22.60
CA PRO A 795 33.15 -10.33 -21.37
C PRO A 795 32.97 -9.49 -20.09
N THR A 796 33.17 -8.18 -20.18
CA THR A 796 32.99 -7.23 -19.07
C THR A 796 32.42 -5.91 -19.60
N LEU A 797 31.14 -5.67 -19.32
CA LEU A 797 30.49 -4.38 -19.53
C LEU A 797 29.65 -4.03 -18.31
N PRO A 798 29.55 -2.74 -17.93
CA PRO A 798 28.58 -2.32 -16.93
C PRO A 798 27.16 -2.52 -17.47
N ALA A 799 26.23 -2.96 -16.61
CA ALA A 799 24.82 -2.95 -16.97
C ALA A 799 24.30 -1.49 -17.00
N THR A 800 23.49 -1.16 -18.00
CA THR A 800 22.78 0.12 -18.07
C THR A 800 21.53 0.02 -17.20
N VAL A 801 21.45 0.80 -16.12
CA VAL A 801 20.20 0.97 -15.37
C VAL A 801 19.24 1.75 -16.27
N ILE A 802 18.12 1.16 -16.67
CA ILE A 802 17.13 1.78 -17.57
C ILE A 802 15.89 2.30 -16.84
N GLY A 803 15.72 1.95 -15.55
CA GLY A 803 14.52 2.27 -14.81
C GLY A 803 14.54 1.81 -13.36
N PHE A 804 13.40 2.00 -12.71
CA PHE A 804 13.17 1.66 -11.30
C PHE A 804 11.68 1.31 -11.07
N HIS A 805 11.40 0.41 -10.13
CA HIS A 805 10.10 0.15 -9.50
C HIS A 805 10.14 0.64 -8.05
N ASP A 806 9.00 1.04 -7.50
CA ASP A 806 8.93 1.64 -6.16
C ASP A 806 9.13 0.58 -5.03
N ASN A 807 9.31 -0.68 -5.42
CA ASN A 807 9.61 -1.86 -4.62
C ASN A 807 10.35 -2.89 -5.53
N ASN A 808 10.68 -4.09 -5.05
CA ASN A 808 11.41 -5.10 -5.83
C ASN A 808 10.75 -5.42 -7.17
N VAL A 809 11.57 -5.73 -8.17
CA VAL A 809 11.13 -6.23 -9.49
C VAL A 809 11.09 -7.75 -9.45
N SER A 810 9.88 -8.30 -9.55
CA SER A 810 9.57 -9.74 -9.48
C SER A 810 9.42 -10.37 -10.87
N ALA A 811 9.07 -9.59 -11.89
CA ALA A 811 8.87 -10.07 -13.26
C ALA A 811 9.64 -9.23 -14.29
N VAL A 812 10.24 -9.89 -15.29
CA VAL A 812 10.93 -9.24 -16.42
C VAL A 812 10.68 -10.03 -17.70
N SER A 813 10.35 -9.36 -18.80
CA SER A 813 10.11 -9.99 -20.10
C SER A 813 10.49 -9.07 -21.26
N TRP A 814 11.05 -9.61 -22.33
CA TRP A 814 11.31 -8.86 -23.57
C TRP A 814 10.15 -9.00 -24.55
N ARG A 815 9.82 -7.93 -25.27
CA ARG A 815 9.06 -8.07 -26.51
C ARG A 815 9.94 -8.81 -27.53
N PRO A 816 9.41 -9.77 -28.33
CA PRO A 816 10.22 -10.56 -29.28
C PRO A 816 10.99 -9.75 -30.33
N ASP A 817 10.59 -8.51 -30.61
CA ASP A 817 11.31 -7.59 -31.50
C ASP A 817 12.55 -6.94 -30.86
N GLY A 818 12.81 -7.17 -29.56
CA GLY A 818 13.93 -6.58 -28.82
C GLY A 818 13.80 -5.08 -28.54
N SER A 819 12.67 -4.46 -28.88
CA SER A 819 12.48 -3.00 -28.78
C SER A 819 12.00 -2.53 -27.40
N LEU A 820 11.32 -3.40 -26.66
CA LEU A 820 10.72 -3.13 -25.36
C LEU A 820 11.12 -4.20 -24.32
N VAL A 821 11.35 -3.74 -23.09
CA VAL A 821 11.40 -4.58 -21.88
C VAL A 821 10.16 -4.25 -21.05
N THR A 822 9.42 -5.27 -20.64
CA THR A 822 8.36 -5.15 -19.63
C THR A 822 8.89 -5.63 -18.29
N THR A 823 8.54 -4.93 -17.22
CA THR A 823 8.80 -5.37 -15.84
C THR A 823 7.55 -5.27 -14.98
N GLY A 824 7.38 -6.27 -14.11
CA GLY A 824 6.39 -6.30 -13.04
C GLY A 824 7.11 -6.24 -11.69
N GLY A 825 6.49 -5.61 -10.70
CA GLY A 825 7.09 -5.47 -9.37
C GLY A 825 6.12 -5.72 -8.22
N ARG A 826 6.72 -5.86 -7.03
CA ARG A 826 6.02 -5.81 -5.74
C ARG A 826 5.34 -4.48 -5.49
N ASP A 827 5.62 -3.45 -6.27
CA ASP A 827 4.89 -2.17 -6.33
C ASP A 827 3.55 -2.23 -7.08
N SER A 828 3.09 -3.46 -7.38
CA SER A 828 1.86 -3.75 -8.10
C SER A 828 1.82 -3.19 -9.53
N SER A 829 2.92 -2.62 -10.02
CA SER A 829 2.96 -1.97 -11.32
C SER A 829 3.50 -2.87 -12.42
N LEU A 830 2.97 -2.66 -13.61
CA LEU A 830 3.50 -3.18 -14.87
C LEU A 830 4.05 -1.98 -15.67
N ARG A 831 5.36 -1.97 -15.90
CA ARG A 831 6.10 -0.88 -16.56
C ARG A 831 6.71 -1.38 -17.87
N VAL A 832 6.68 -0.56 -18.92
CA VAL A 832 7.28 -0.88 -20.22
C VAL A 832 8.32 0.15 -20.61
N TRP A 833 9.56 -0.31 -20.71
CA TRP A 833 10.74 0.47 -21.04
C TRP A 833 11.08 0.29 -22.52
N ARG A 834 11.29 1.40 -23.23
CA ARG A 834 11.77 1.37 -24.62
C ARG A 834 13.25 1.66 -24.64
N PHE A 835 14.03 0.76 -25.20
CA PHE A 835 15.45 0.95 -25.37
C PHE A 835 15.73 1.45 -26.80
N THR A 836 16.04 2.74 -26.93
CA THR A 836 16.58 3.29 -28.18
C THR A 836 18.12 3.26 -28.06
N PRO A 837 18.86 2.54 -28.94
CA PRO A 837 20.31 2.36 -28.82
C PRO A 837 21.15 3.64 -28.91
#